data_AF-A0AAW2ZM22-F1
#
_entry.id   AF-A0AAW2ZM22-F1
#
_cell.length_a   1.000
_cell.length_b   1.000
_cell.length_c   1.000
_cell.angle_alpha   90.00
_cell.angle_beta   90.00
_cell.angle_gamma   90.00
#
_symmetry.space_group_name_H-M   'P 1'
#
loop_
_entity.id
_entity.type
_entity.pdbx_description
1 polymer ?
#
loop_
_entity_poly.entity_id
_entity_poly.type
_entity_poly.pdbx_seq_one_letter_code
_entity_poly.pdbx_strand_id
1 'polypeptide(L)'
;MPSMRGSTNAYQKSDFPCESFSFTESLDGMSGDNCQNPKSPYGLFGGLTVDDIALDLIDFTKEVKLNQTTTPIIYYGRGFGSYVINRALFFNLTIADSIILDSAWSPFTNALDWDVQRDRIAKNILSNIFPENNKEYSSATTTSALSSYKKISADIQNQRAICGQRPSEGFDSAWGQVTAASIFDDSLRHRFMQLLTEFEKCEYSGYGSALSYVDARIGDSKYSFVTFRRFTKTTESTALINNVILSELIDPSTLANARRYQLDFSFRVSGYVNLLLSGGWSTYAPSPYKGRVANYTGPILILNGDLDPQSSVQSAVNLSSYYPNSKLVIMPGRMDDCVFKSKLESTLESTCGSNLVSQFLNCPTCTLNTSCVNETSYVTFHPTQTSRLFFNSYIWKSRYIAPTVNNIVFSIIFSLCIPLVVILFVLLIVYKNNKRVTSRSFAPHVGLIFVFVFRVMLVLSRSSQYASLPLVGIGIIIQECLLISAAFVMVSQIVRFYALTFIYKKMAHKQSISKLVNLLVNGKILIVLFLVIFFVWLCFGIITYVTSFYTSYVVFTAYLTTTIVVAVILAVTAIVLGIINIVVQLVITKFDFKSVLFQGDPLHFRIDSVVLIPTIAAGIVGNVINSITVGNASLLIFSDVMLEIFLLLLMLYYGSPVIFCLLDTINNMNAVRVVFVDQTARSDNIDLNNMVDVIERMMKNDVARGLVENYCVHEFSLENVIAFLEVEQVKADGINFDTLKQLHNKYVVDGAQNQLNLPSKLVQNYKRVLTEESRAEINDIIESLRNAIIANLLDTFSRFIITADYEKAVAAVKSIEKMRSVLN
;
A
#
# COMPACT_ATOMS: atom_id res chain seq x y z
N MET A 1 -27.66 33.06 17.76
CA MET A 1 -28.16 31.68 17.87
C MET A 1 -29.08 31.56 19.07
N PRO A 2 -30.39 31.40 18.84
CA PRO A 2 -31.21 30.47 19.62
C PRO A 2 -31.89 29.44 18.71
N SER A 3 -32.16 28.28 19.31
CA SER A 3 -32.70 27.03 18.77
C SER A 3 -33.89 27.16 17.80
N MET A 4 -33.81 26.50 16.64
CA MET A 4 -34.99 25.93 15.96
C MET A 4 -34.66 24.59 15.28
N ARG A 5 -35.57 23.63 15.48
CA ARG A 5 -35.67 22.25 14.97
C ARG A 5 -34.53 21.28 15.35
N GLY A 6 -34.72 20.64 16.50
CA GLY A 6 -34.04 19.39 16.81
C GLY A 6 -34.58 18.24 15.95
N SER A 7 -33.78 17.77 14.99
CA SER A 7 -33.88 16.40 14.44
C SER A 7 -32.64 15.91 13.70
N THR A 8 -31.46 16.55 13.83
CA THR A 8 -30.26 16.12 13.08
C THR A 8 -29.29 15.22 13.85
N ASN A 9 -29.52 14.95 15.13
CA ASN A 9 -28.64 14.10 15.94
C ASN A 9 -29.02 12.60 15.97
N ALA A 10 -29.95 12.13 15.13
CA ALA A 10 -30.38 10.72 15.11
C ALA A 10 -29.81 9.89 13.93
N TYR A 11 -29.01 10.47 13.03
CA TYR A 11 -28.41 9.72 11.91
C TYR A 11 -27.02 9.20 12.25
N GLN A 12 -26.91 8.43 13.34
CA GLN A 12 -25.74 7.57 13.58
C GLN A 12 -26.00 6.20 12.97
N LYS A 13 -25.43 5.99 11.76
CA LYS A 13 -24.89 4.74 11.22
C LYS A 13 -25.47 3.43 11.80
N SER A 14 -26.76 3.18 11.57
CA SER A 14 -27.33 1.84 11.61
C SER A 14 -27.23 1.26 10.20
N ASP A 15 -26.68 0.05 10.05
CA ASP A 15 -26.62 -0.65 8.76
C ASP A 15 -28.03 -0.78 8.18
N PHE A 16 -28.31 -0.06 7.08
CA PHE A 16 -29.60 -0.07 6.39
C PHE A 16 -29.72 -1.36 5.54
N PRO A 17 -30.63 -2.29 5.87
CA PRO A 17 -30.75 -3.56 5.12
C PRO A 17 -31.29 -3.39 3.69
N CYS A 18 -31.80 -2.20 3.34
CA CYS A 18 -32.38 -1.92 2.02
C CYS A 18 -31.41 -1.36 0.98
N GLU A 19 -30.16 -1.04 1.33
CA GLU A 19 -29.17 -0.53 0.37
C GLU A 19 -28.66 -1.60 -0.61
N SER A 20 -28.99 -2.89 -0.40
CA SER A 20 -28.39 -4.02 -1.12
C SER A 20 -29.30 -4.76 -2.10
N PHE A 21 -30.49 -4.27 -2.41
CA PHE A 21 -31.44 -5.01 -3.25
C PHE A 21 -31.15 -4.82 -4.75
N SER A 22 -30.69 -5.89 -5.41
CA SER A 22 -30.65 -6.00 -6.87
C SER A 22 -32.02 -6.41 -7.42
N PHE A 23 -32.46 -5.77 -8.50
CA PHE A 23 -33.66 -5.98 -9.32
C PHE A 23 -33.82 -7.42 -9.86
N THR A 24 -32.81 -8.29 -9.70
CA THR A 24 -32.79 -9.68 -10.20
C THR A 24 -33.09 -10.77 -9.15
N GLU A 25 -33.31 -10.44 -7.86
CA GLU A 25 -33.89 -11.42 -6.94
C GLU A 25 -35.38 -11.62 -7.28
N SER A 26 -35.75 -12.87 -7.57
CA SER A 26 -37.06 -13.26 -8.10
C SER A 26 -38.22 -12.53 -7.41
N LEU A 27 -39.01 -11.81 -8.21
CA LEU A 27 -40.31 -11.24 -7.83
C LEU A 27 -41.25 -12.28 -7.20
N ASP A 28 -41.00 -13.57 -7.38
CA ASP A 28 -41.76 -14.67 -6.78
C ASP A 28 -41.54 -14.86 -5.27
N GLY A 29 -40.53 -14.21 -4.67
CA GLY A 29 -40.18 -14.38 -3.25
C GLY A 29 -40.32 -13.12 -2.37
N MET A 30 -40.58 -11.95 -2.95
CA MET A 30 -40.65 -10.68 -2.21
C MET A 30 -41.99 -9.99 -2.44
N SER A 31 -42.92 -10.19 -1.50
CA SER A 31 -44.11 -9.35 -1.43
C SER A 31 -43.71 -7.93 -1.02
N GLY A 32 -44.42 -6.93 -1.55
CA GLY A 32 -44.27 -5.52 -1.14
C GLY A 32 -44.44 -5.26 0.37
N ASP A 33 -44.82 -6.29 1.14
CA ASP A 33 -45.04 -6.25 2.59
C ASP A 33 -43.81 -5.83 3.40
N ASN A 34 -42.58 -6.12 2.93
CA ASN A 34 -41.37 -5.76 3.68
C ASN A 34 -41.09 -4.25 3.69
N CYS A 35 -41.51 -3.51 2.66
CA CYS A 35 -41.44 -2.04 2.66
C CYS A 35 -42.75 -1.39 3.16
N GLN A 36 -43.87 -2.13 3.16
CA GLN A 36 -45.18 -1.64 3.56
C GLN A 36 -45.51 -1.86 5.04
N ASN A 37 -44.72 -2.62 5.80
CA ASN A 37 -44.97 -2.82 7.22
C ASN A 37 -44.82 -1.49 7.99
N PRO A 38 -45.90 -0.90 8.53
CA PRO A 38 -45.86 0.41 9.21
C PRO A 38 -45.09 0.36 10.54
N LYS A 39 -44.76 -0.84 11.05
CA LYS A 39 -43.87 -1.05 12.20
C LYS A 39 -42.40 -1.20 11.79
N SER A 40 -42.11 -1.31 10.50
CA SER A 40 -40.73 -1.27 10.01
C SER A 40 -40.25 0.19 9.95
N PRO A 41 -38.94 0.45 10.08
CA PRO A 41 -38.39 1.78 9.87
C PRO A 41 -38.68 2.36 8.47
N TYR A 42 -39.26 1.61 7.53
CA TYR A 42 -39.53 2.02 6.15
C TYR A 42 -40.75 2.94 5.96
N GLY A 43 -41.52 3.23 7.02
CA GLY A 43 -42.43 4.39 7.05
C GLY A 43 -41.74 5.74 6.76
N LEU A 44 -40.39 5.76 6.75
CA LEU A 44 -39.55 6.89 6.38
C LEU A 44 -39.72 7.37 4.92
N PHE A 45 -40.07 6.51 3.96
CA PHE A 45 -40.18 6.95 2.56
C PHE A 45 -41.41 7.82 2.28
N GLY A 46 -42.44 7.75 3.12
CA GLY A 46 -43.62 8.60 3.01
C GLY A 46 -43.34 10.08 3.28
N GLY A 47 -42.23 10.41 3.96
CA GLY A 47 -41.79 11.79 4.24
C GLY A 47 -40.62 12.27 3.38
N LEU A 48 -40.35 11.60 2.27
CA LEU A 48 -39.32 11.99 1.30
C LEU A 48 -39.97 12.26 -0.05
N THR A 49 -40.86 13.26 -0.09
CA THR A 49 -41.57 13.68 -1.30
C THR A 49 -40.78 14.74 -2.07
N VAL A 50 -41.18 15.06 -3.30
CA VAL A 50 -40.59 16.21 -4.02
C VAL A 50 -40.90 17.52 -3.31
N ASP A 51 -42.01 17.62 -2.59
CA ASP A 51 -42.33 18.80 -1.78
C ASP A 51 -41.31 18.99 -0.66
N ASP A 52 -40.93 17.91 0.03
CA ASP A 52 -39.92 17.96 1.09
C ASP A 52 -38.55 18.36 0.51
N ILE A 53 -38.13 17.76 -0.60
CA ILE A 53 -36.87 18.11 -1.29
C ILE A 53 -36.88 19.58 -1.73
N ALA A 54 -38.01 20.06 -2.24
CA ALA A 54 -38.17 21.45 -2.66
C ALA A 54 -38.11 22.43 -1.48
N LEU A 55 -38.71 22.08 -0.34
CA LEU A 55 -38.64 22.86 0.90
C LEU A 55 -37.23 22.88 1.49
N ASP A 56 -36.52 21.76 1.44
CA ASP A 56 -35.11 21.69 1.87
C ASP A 56 -34.21 22.57 0.99
N LEU A 57 -34.42 22.55 -0.34
CA LEU A 57 -33.72 23.44 -1.27
C LEU A 57 -34.01 24.92 -0.95
N ILE A 58 -35.24 25.22 -0.55
CA ILE A 58 -35.64 26.58 -0.16
C ILE A 58 -34.93 27.03 1.11
N ASP A 59 -34.93 26.19 2.13
CA ASP A 59 -34.32 26.51 3.41
C ASP A 59 -32.80 26.65 3.28
N PHE A 60 -32.15 25.78 2.51
CA PHE A 60 -30.74 25.93 2.14
C PHE A 60 -30.47 27.28 1.48
N THR A 61 -31.33 27.70 0.56
CA THR A 61 -31.16 28.99 -0.15
C THR A 61 -31.33 30.18 0.78
N LYS A 62 -32.26 30.12 1.73
CA LYS A 62 -32.40 31.17 2.76
C LYS A 62 -31.11 31.28 3.58
N GLU A 63 -30.51 30.16 3.96
CA GLU A 63 -29.25 30.14 4.71
C GLU A 63 -28.09 30.74 3.90
N VAL A 64 -27.99 30.41 2.61
CA VAL A 64 -26.99 31.02 1.72
C VAL A 64 -27.21 32.54 1.60
N LYS A 65 -28.46 33.00 1.40
CA LYS A 65 -28.79 34.44 1.31
C LYS A 65 -28.50 35.19 2.60
N LEU A 66 -28.67 34.56 3.77
CA LEU A 66 -28.30 35.15 5.07
C LEU A 66 -26.79 35.41 5.18
N ASN A 67 -25.97 34.57 4.55
CA ASN A 67 -24.51 34.68 4.60
C ASN A 67 -23.91 35.50 3.43
N GLN A 68 -24.66 35.72 2.34
CA GLN A 68 -24.18 36.40 1.13
C GLN A 68 -25.28 37.28 0.52
N THR A 69 -25.48 38.48 1.07
CA THR A 69 -26.61 39.36 0.73
C THR A 69 -26.57 39.95 -0.68
N THR A 70 -25.41 39.93 -1.36
CA THR A 70 -25.23 40.57 -2.68
C THR A 70 -25.03 39.60 -3.84
N THR A 71 -24.87 38.30 -3.57
CA THR A 71 -24.59 37.31 -4.62
C THR A 71 -25.90 36.80 -5.21
N PRO A 72 -26.10 36.84 -6.55
CA PRO A 72 -27.29 36.27 -7.16
C PRO A 72 -27.33 34.75 -6.93
N ILE A 73 -28.51 34.24 -6.56
CA ILE A 73 -28.77 32.81 -6.42
C ILE A 73 -29.25 32.25 -7.73
N ILE A 74 -28.57 31.21 -8.20
CA ILE A 74 -28.86 30.58 -9.49
C ILE A 74 -29.13 29.11 -9.23
N TYR A 75 -30.30 28.65 -9.66
CA TYR A 75 -30.65 27.23 -9.57
C TYR A 75 -30.27 26.52 -10.85
N TYR A 76 -29.48 25.46 -10.72
CA TYR A 76 -29.13 24.55 -11.82
C TYR A 76 -29.80 23.19 -11.58
N GLY A 77 -30.70 22.79 -12.47
CA GLY A 77 -31.40 21.51 -12.38
C GLY A 77 -31.15 20.68 -13.62
N ARG A 78 -30.59 19.48 -13.43
CA ARG A 78 -30.45 18.48 -14.48
C ARG A 78 -31.47 17.36 -14.34
N GLY A 79 -32.10 16.94 -15.43
CA GLY A 79 -33.04 15.81 -15.42
C GLY A 79 -34.17 16.05 -14.41
N PHE A 80 -34.36 15.13 -13.46
CA PHE A 80 -35.36 15.29 -12.38
C PHE A 80 -35.14 16.53 -11.51
N GLY A 81 -33.91 17.07 -11.41
CA GLY A 81 -33.64 18.32 -10.69
C GLY A 81 -34.43 19.51 -11.23
N SER A 82 -34.78 19.51 -12.53
CA SER A 82 -35.65 20.54 -13.11
C SER A 82 -37.09 20.47 -12.59
N TYR A 83 -37.59 19.25 -12.31
CA TYR A 83 -38.90 19.03 -11.70
C TYR A 83 -38.91 19.52 -10.24
N VAL A 84 -37.84 19.26 -9.48
CA VAL A 84 -37.65 19.75 -8.11
C VAL A 84 -37.62 21.28 -8.08
N ILE A 85 -36.88 21.93 -8.98
CA ILE A 85 -36.85 23.40 -9.07
C ILE A 85 -38.23 23.97 -9.38
N ASN A 86 -38.94 23.40 -10.35
CA ASN A 86 -40.34 23.79 -10.62
C ASN A 86 -41.21 23.65 -9.37
N ARG A 87 -40.99 22.60 -8.55
CA ARG A 87 -41.71 22.44 -7.29
C ARG A 87 -41.34 23.50 -6.26
N ALA A 88 -40.07 23.84 -6.10
CA ALA A 88 -39.61 24.89 -5.19
C ALA A 88 -40.22 26.26 -5.52
N LEU A 89 -40.43 26.55 -6.79
CA LEU A 89 -41.06 27.80 -7.24
C LEU A 89 -42.52 27.94 -6.78
N PHE A 90 -43.27 26.86 -6.54
CA PHE A 90 -44.62 26.97 -5.96
C PHE A 90 -44.62 27.49 -4.53
N PHE A 91 -43.58 27.18 -3.77
CA PHE A 91 -43.45 27.61 -2.38
C PHE A 91 -42.80 28.99 -2.26
N ASN A 92 -41.89 29.35 -3.17
CA ASN A 92 -41.25 30.66 -3.19
C ASN A 92 -40.79 31.08 -4.60
N LEU A 93 -41.55 31.98 -5.24
CA LEU A 93 -41.24 32.49 -6.58
C LEU A 93 -40.01 33.40 -6.64
N THR A 94 -39.55 33.94 -5.50
CA THR A 94 -38.42 34.90 -5.43
C THR A 94 -37.10 34.24 -5.02
N ILE A 95 -37.08 32.91 -5.01
CA ILE A 95 -35.99 32.21 -4.36
C ILE A 95 -34.68 32.20 -5.14
N ALA A 96 -34.79 32.12 -6.46
CA ALA A 96 -33.67 32.21 -7.38
C ALA A 96 -33.80 33.48 -8.22
N ASP A 97 -32.66 34.08 -8.55
CA ASP A 97 -32.56 35.25 -9.44
C ASP A 97 -32.54 34.81 -10.91
N SER A 98 -32.02 33.61 -11.20
CA SER A 98 -32.11 32.97 -12.49
C SER A 98 -32.08 31.43 -12.37
N ILE A 99 -32.55 30.74 -13.41
CA ILE A 99 -32.69 29.28 -13.42
C ILE A 99 -32.07 28.71 -14.70
N ILE A 100 -31.38 27.58 -14.56
CA ILE A 100 -30.83 26.81 -15.67
C ILE A 100 -31.37 25.38 -15.55
N LEU A 101 -32.06 24.93 -16.58
CA LEU A 101 -32.63 23.59 -16.69
C LEU A 101 -31.90 22.84 -17.81
N ASP A 102 -31.14 21.80 -17.47
CA ASP A 102 -30.46 20.91 -18.43
C ASP A 102 -31.20 19.57 -18.52
N SER A 103 -31.59 19.13 -19.71
CA SER A 103 -32.43 17.94 -19.90
C SER A 103 -33.75 18.06 -19.13
N ALA A 104 -34.54 19.08 -19.45
CA ALA A 104 -35.63 19.55 -18.61
C ALA A 104 -36.86 18.61 -18.63
N TRP A 105 -37.27 18.19 -17.44
CA TRP A 105 -38.46 17.39 -17.21
C TRP A 105 -39.64 18.31 -16.99
N SER A 106 -40.68 18.10 -17.78
CA SER A 106 -41.91 18.88 -17.62
C SER A 106 -42.72 18.29 -16.47
N PRO A 107 -43.51 19.11 -15.73
CA PRO A 107 -44.46 18.59 -14.77
C PRO A 107 -45.49 17.62 -15.35
N PHE A 108 -45.68 17.66 -16.67
CA PHE A 108 -46.57 16.78 -17.42
C PHE A 108 -45.89 15.49 -17.91
N THR A 109 -44.61 15.28 -17.62
CA THR A 109 -43.86 14.10 -18.07
C THR A 109 -44.36 12.85 -17.34
N ASN A 110 -44.66 11.81 -18.10
CA ASN A 110 -44.97 10.49 -17.57
C ASN A 110 -43.71 9.60 -17.63
N ALA A 111 -43.42 8.84 -16.56
CA ALA A 111 -42.29 7.91 -16.56
C ALA A 111 -42.40 6.83 -17.64
N LEU A 112 -43.63 6.47 -18.06
CA LEU A 112 -43.84 5.55 -19.18
C LEU A 112 -43.49 6.15 -20.54
N ASP A 113 -43.59 7.47 -20.68
CA ASP A 113 -43.17 8.16 -21.90
C ASP A 113 -41.66 8.05 -22.10
N TRP A 114 -40.88 7.72 -21.06
CA TRP A 114 -39.45 7.49 -21.19
C TRP A 114 -39.13 6.27 -22.02
N ASP A 115 -39.81 5.14 -21.81
CA ASP A 115 -39.54 3.96 -22.63
C ASP A 115 -40.04 4.17 -24.06
N VAL A 116 -41.16 4.90 -24.25
CA VAL A 116 -41.63 5.33 -25.58
C VAL A 116 -40.56 6.18 -26.28
N GLN A 117 -40.01 7.14 -25.55
CA GLN A 117 -39.04 8.10 -26.07
C GLN A 117 -37.68 7.45 -26.34
N ARG A 118 -37.21 6.60 -25.43
CA ARG A 118 -36.01 5.76 -25.58
C ARG A 118 -36.11 4.90 -26.81
N ASP A 119 -37.24 4.22 -26.99
CA ASP A 119 -37.50 3.38 -28.16
C ASP A 119 -37.52 4.20 -29.46
N ARG A 120 -38.18 5.35 -29.46
CA ARG A 120 -38.19 6.28 -30.61
C ARG A 120 -36.78 6.79 -30.96
N ILE A 121 -36.01 7.20 -29.97
CA ILE A 121 -34.65 7.73 -30.15
C ILE A 121 -33.71 6.61 -30.58
N ALA A 122 -33.80 5.43 -29.98
CA ALA A 122 -33.06 4.25 -30.40
C ALA A 122 -33.35 3.91 -31.87
N LYS A 123 -34.62 3.90 -32.27
CA LYS A 123 -35.02 3.71 -33.68
C LYS A 123 -34.43 4.77 -34.60
N ASN A 124 -34.49 6.05 -34.22
CA ASN A 124 -33.92 7.16 -35.00
C ASN A 124 -32.39 7.03 -35.14
N ILE A 125 -31.71 6.71 -34.05
CA ILE A 125 -30.26 6.50 -34.04
C ILE A 125 -29.89 5.30 -34.91
N LEU A 126 -30.59 4.18 -34.78
CA LEU A 126 -30.35 2.99 -35.60
C LEU A 126 -30.61 3.25 -37.09
N SER A 127 -31.66 4.00 -37.45
CA SER A 127 -31.88 4.37 -38.85
C SER A 127 -30.76 5.26 -39.41
N ASN A 128 -30.10 6.05 -38.56
CA ASN A 128 -28.96 6.87 -38.97
C ASN A 128 -27.65 6.07 -39.05
N ILE A 129 -27.49 5.00 -38.27
CA ILE A 129 -26.32 4.09 -38.32
C ILE A 129 -26.35 3.20 -39.57
N PHE A 130 -27.54 2.76 -39.96
CA PHE A 130 -27.76 1.88 -41.10
C PHE A 130 -28.46 2.64 -42.23
N PRO A 131 -27.85 3.68 -42.83
CA PRO A 131 -28.46 4.37 -43.94
C PRO A 131 -28.57 3.40 -45.13
N GLU A 132 -29.68 3.46 -45.86
CA GLU A 132 -30.01 2.58 -47.01
C GLU A 132 -28.89 2.43 -48.05
N ASN A 133 -27.99 3.41 -48.12
CA ASN A 133 -26.95 3.51 -49.14
C ASN A 133 -25.62 2.82 -48.77
N ASN A 134 -25.50 2.24 -47.58
CA ASN A 134 -24.25 1.58 -47.18
C ASN A 134 -24.17 0.18 -47.81
N LYS A 135 -23.53 0.08 -48.99
CA LYS A 135 -23.51 -1.13 -49.84
C LYS A 135 -23.05 -2.43 -49.16
N GLU A 136 -22.30 -2.32 -48.06
CA GLU A 136 -21.80 -3.46 -47.29
C GLU A 136 -22.91 -4.13 -46.43
N TYR A 137 -24.01 -3.41 -46.17
CA TYR A 137 -25.21 -3.88 -45.44
C TYR A 137 -26.51 -3.72 -46.27
N SER A 138 -26.43 -3.22 -47.51
CA SER A 138 -27.58 -2.76 -48.32
C SER A 138 -28.41 -3.86 -48.99
N SER A 139 -28.22 -5.14 -48.68
CA SER A 139 -29.14 -6.18 -49.19
C SER A 139 -30.48 -6.17 -48.47
N ALA A 140 -30.63 -5.34 -47.44
CA ALA A 140 -31.85 -5.20 -46.67
C ALA A 140 -32.36 -3.74 -46.76
N THR A 141 -33.50 -3.53 -47.45
CA THR A 141 -34.22 -2.26 -47.63
C THR A 141 -34.65 -1.65 -46.29
N THR A 142 -34.76 -0.32 -46.14
CA THR A 142 -35.04 0.48 -44.90
C THR A 142 -35.98 -0.07 -43.85
N THR A 143 -36.89 -0.96 -44.23
CA THR A 143 -37.53 -1.90 -43.31
C THR A 143 -36.51 -2.70 -42.48
N SER A 144 -35.20 -2.64 -42.78
CA SER A 144 -34.11 -3.52 -42.37
C SER A 144 -33.29 -3.10 -41.17
N ALA A 145 -33.19 -1.83 -40.75
CA ALA A 145 -32.37 -1.54 -39.56
C ALA A 145 -33.10 -2.04 -38.30
N LEU A 146 -34.37 -1.65 -38.17
CA LEU A 146 -35.24 -2.13 -37.10
C LEU A 146 -35.62 -3.60 -37.29
N SER A 147 -35.85 -4.09 -38.52
CA SER A 147 -36.09 -5.53 -38.69
C SER A 147 -34.84 -6.37 -38.57
N SER A 148 -33.63 -5.86 -38.86
CA SER A 148 -32.36 -6.54 -38.55
C SER A 148 -32.10 -6.48 -37.06
N TYR A 149 -32.38 -5.39 -36.36
CA TYR A 149 -32.31 -5.38 -34.90
C TYR A 149 -33.34 -6.34 -34.29
N LYS A 150 -34.59 -6.34 -34.76
CA LYS A 150 -35.62 -7.29 -34.31
C LYS A 150 -35.26 -8.73 -34.68
N LYS A 151 -34.66 -8.95 -35.86
CA LYS A 151 -34.17 -10.25 -36.30
C LYS A 151 -32.97 -10.67 -35.48
N ILE A 152 -32.00 -9.80 -35.19
CA ILE A 152 -30.87 -10.07 -34.29
C ILE A 152 -31.39 -10.33 -32.89
N SER A 153 -32.34 -9.55 -32.37
CA SER A 153 -32.96 -9.80 -31.06
C SER A 153 -33.72 -11.12 -31.04
N ALA A 154 -34.46 -11.45 -32.09
CA ALA A 154 -35.17 -12.72 -32.23
C ALA A 154 -34.21 -13.90 -32.47
N ASP A 155 -33.15 -13.70 -33.23
CA ASP A 155 -32.09 -14.65 -33.52
C ASP A 155 -31.26 -14.87 -32.27
N ILE A 156 -31.04 -13.86 -31.43
CA ILE A 156 -30.44 -14.00 -30.10
C ILE A 156 -31.37 -14.80 -29.18
N GLN A 157 -32.67 -14.51 -29.20
CA GLN A 157 -33.70 -15.29 -28.50
C GLN A 157 -33.72 -16.76 -28.96
N ASN A 158 -33.52 -17.01 -30.26
CA ASN A 158 -33.54 -18.34 -30.87
C ASN A 158 -32.18 -19.06 -30.78
N GLN A 159 -31.05 -18.37 -30.95
CA GLN A 159 -29.65 -18.82 -30.78
C GLN A 159 -29.34 -19.11 -29.32
N ARG A 160 -30.18 -18.66 -28.37
CA ARG A 160 -30.25 -19.17 -27.00
C ARG A 160 -30.40 -20.70 -26.93
N ALA A 161 -31.02 -21.32 -27.95
CA ALA A 161 -31.07 -22.77 -28.10
C ALA A 161 -29.77 -23.37 -28.67
N ILE A 162 -28.94 -22.57 -29.35
CA ILE A 162 -27.75 -23.00 -30.11
C ILE A 162 -26.45 -22.78 -29.32
N CYS A 163 -26.29 -21.66 -28.60
CA CYS A 163 -25.07 -21.36 -27.81
C CYS A 163 -25.00 -22.14 -26.46
N GLY A 164 -25.89 -23.11 -26.20
CA GLY A 164 -25.73 -24.17 -25.19
C GLY A 164 -25.84 -23.77 -23.70
N GLN A 165 -26.06 -22.50 -23.37
CA GLN A 165 -26.27 -22.06 -21.98
C GLN A 165 -27.71 -21.60 -21.77
N ARG A 166 -28.39 -22.17 -20.77
CA ARG A 166 -29.65 -21.64 -20.22
C ARG A 166 -29.28 -20.58 -19.18
N PRO A 167 -29.49 -19.28 -19.44
CA PRO A 167 -29.64 -18.36 -18.33
C PRO A 167 -31.05 -18.52 -17.77
N SER A 168 -31.12 -18.45 -16.44
CA SER A 168 -32.31 -18.03 -15.69
C SER A 168 -32.98 -16.84 -16.38
N GLU A 169 -34.29 -16.71 -16.22
CA GLU A 169 -35.12 -15.62 -16.73
C GLU A 169 -34.40 -14.24 -16.71
N GLY A 170 -34.49 -13.46 -17.80
CA GLY A 170 -33.96 -12.07 -17.82
C GLY A 170 -33.07 -11.66 -19.00
N PHE A 171 -32.62 -12.57 -19.86
CA PHE A 171 -31.70 -12.25 -20.97
C PHE A 171 -32.25 -11.17 -21.94
N ASP A 172 -33.54 -11.22 -22.26
CA ASP A 172 -34.20 -10.22 -23.11
C ASP A 172 -34.16 -8.81 -22.49
N SER A 173 -34.30 -8.74 -21.16
CA SER A 173 -34.21 -7.48 -20.43
C SER A 173 -32.77 -6.95 -20.43
N ALA A 174 -31.79 -7.84 -20.25
CA ALA A 174 -30.38 -7.50 -20.23
C ALA A 174 -29.88 -7.01 -21.60
N TRP A 175 -30.30 -7.64 -22.71
CA TRP A 175 -29.93 -7.17 -24.05
C TRP A 175 -30.59 -5.84 -24.40
N GLY A 176 -31.87 -5.67 -24.04
CA GLY A 176 -32.57 -4.38 -24.17
C GLY A 176 -31.87 -3.26 -23.37
N GLN A 177 -31.45 -3.55 -22.15
CA GLN A 177 -30.72 -2.62 -21.28
C GLN A 177 -29.32 -2.31 -21.82
N VAL A 178 -28.56 -3.31 -22.27
CA VAL A 178 -27.23 -3.11 -22.85
C VAL A 178 -27.32 -2.30 -24.13
N THR A 179 -28.29 -2.58 -24.98
CA THR A 179 -28.49 -1.82 -26.20
C THR A 179 -28.86 -0.38 -25.87
N ALA A 180 -29.81 -0.18 -24.97
CA ALA A 180 -30.21 1.15 -24.56
C ALA A 180 -29.09 1.94 -23.90
N ALA A 181 -28.39 1.37 -22.92
CA ALA A 181 -27.23 1.99 -22.30
C ALA A 181 -26.15 2.30 -23.35
N SER A 182 -25.96 1.41 -24.33
CA SER A 182 -25.02 1.63 -25.43
C SER A 182 -25.45 2.74 -26.37
N ILE A 183 -26.75 2.92 -26.58
CA ILE A 183 -27.27 4.03 -27.36
C ILE A 183 -27.13 5.32 -26.55
N PHE A 184 -27.35 5.31 -25.24
CA PHE A 184 -27.44 6.54 -24.44
C PHE A 184 -26.10 7.06 -23.91
N ASP A 185 -25.13 6.19 -23.68
CA ASP A 185 -23.79 6.57 -23.23
C ASP A 185 -22.81 6.67 -24.41
N ASP A 186 -22.27 7.88 -24.65
CA ASP A 186 -21.24 8.12 -25.68
C ASP A 186 -20.06 7.12 -25.58
N SER A 187 -19.70 6.74 -24.34
CA SER A 187 -18.62 5.78 -24.06
C SER A 187 -18.99 4.33 -24.33
N LEU A 188 -20.26 4.01 -24.59
CA LEU A 188 -20.69 2.68 -25.00
C LEU A 188 -21.13 2.61 -26.46
N ARG A 189 -21.51 3.73 -27.08
CA ARG A 189 -21.93 3.76 -28.50
C ARG A 189 -20.89 3.15 -29.44
N HIS A 190 -19.60 3.42 -29.20
CA HIS A 190 -18.52 2.84 -30.01
C HIS A 190 -18.38 1.32 -29.84
N ARG A 191 -18.88 0.74 -28.74
CA ARG A 191 -18.92 -0.71 -28.51
C ARG A 191 -20.17 -1.35 -29.07
N PHE A 192 -21.24 -0.59 -29.32
CA PHE A 192 -22.53 -1.16 -29.73
C PHE A 192 -22.40 -2.10 -30.94
N MET A 193 -21.68 -1.67 -31.98
CA MET A 193 -21.43 -2.51 -33.17
C MET A 193 -20.55 -3.72 -32.89
N GLN A 194 -19.54 -3.58 -32.02
CA GLN A 194 -18.69 -4.69 -31.60
C GLN A 194 -19.50 -5.72 -30.79
N LEU A 195 -20.34 -5.26 -29.87
CA LEU A 195 -21.22 -6.12 -29.08
C LEU A 195 -22.13 -6.89 -30.03
N LEU A 196 -22.79 -6.22 -30.99
CA LEU A 196 -23.58 -6.88 -32.02
C LEU A 196 -22.78 -7.99 -32.74
N THR A 197 -21.54 -7.74 -33.15
CA THR A 197 -20.68 -8.75 -33.78
C THR A 197 -20.27 -9.89 -32.84
N GLU A 198 -19.99 -9.60 -31.57
CA GLU A 198 -19.66 -10.61 -30.55
C GLU A 198 -20.87 -11.50 -30.26
N PHE A 199 -22.08 -10.94 -30.28
CA PHE A 199 -23.34 -11.68 -30.17
C PHE A 199 -23.56 -12.62 -31.36
N GLU A 200 -23.38 -12.14 -32.60
CA GLU A 200 -23.49 -12.97 -33.80
C GLU A 200 -22.55 -14.18 -33.76
N LYS A 201 -21.43 -14.09 -33.02
CA LYS A 201 -20.41 -15.13 -32.87
C LYS A 201 -20.56 -16.01 -31.60
N CYS A 202 -21.59 -15.82 -30.78
CA CYS A 202 -21.73 -16.44 -29.45
C CYS A 202 -20.51 -16.20 -28.50
N GLU A 203 -19.76 -15.10 -28.63
CA GLU A 203 -18.60 -14.81 -27.76
C GLU A 203 -19.03 -14.20 -26.42
N TYR A 204 -19.30 -15.06 -25.42
CA TYR A 204 -19.88 -14.67 -24.12
C TYR A 204 -19.04 -13.68 -23.30
N SER A 205 -17.73 -13.57 -23.55
CA SER A 205 -16.83 -12.66 -22.83
C SER A 205 -17.18 -11.18 -23.05
N GLY A 206 -17.67 -10.85 -24.25
CA GLY A 206 -18.15 -9.52 -24.59
C GLY A 206 -19.39 -9.13 -23.80
N TYR A 207 -20.40 -10.02 -23.86
CA TYR A 207 -21.68 -9.83 -23.18
C TYR A 207 -21.55 -9.70 -21.67
N GLY A 208 -20.82 -10.61 -21.01
CA GLY A 208 -20.64 -10.55 -19.56
C GLY A 208 -19.99 -9.24 -19.11
N SER A 209 -19.10 -8.66 -19.93
CA SER A 209 -18.45 -7.37 -19.63
C SER A 209 -19.38 -6.17 -19.85
N ALA A 210 -20.20 -6.19 -20.90
CA ALA A 210 -21.18 -5.14 -21.17
C ALA A 210 -22.31 -5.16 -20.13
N LEU A 211 -22.80 -6.36 -19.79
CA LEU A 211 -23.78 -6.53 -18.73
C LEU A 211 -23.21 -6.12 -17.38
N SER A 212 -21.99 -6.54 -17.02
CA SER A 212 -21.34 -6.09 -15.79
C SER A 212 -21.14 -4.58 -15.74
N TYR A 213 -20.89 -3.91 -16.87
CA TYR A 213 -20.79 -2.46 -16.95
C TYR A 213 -22.16 -1.79 -16.75
N VAL A 214 -23.18 -2.30 -17.45
CA VAL A 214 -24.55 -1.81 -17.37
C VAL A 214 -25.11 -2.02 -15.97
N ASP A 215 -24.93 -3.20 -15.39
CA ASP A 215 -25.30 -3.50 -14.02
C ASP A 215 -24.55 -2.64 -13.01
N ALA A 216 -23.24 -2.40 -13.20
CA ALA A 216 -22.47 -1.51 -12.32
C ALA A 216 -22.95 -0.06 -12.39
N ARG A 217 -23.52 0.35 -13.52
CA ARG A 217 -24.01 1.72 -13.73
C ARG A 217 -25.48 1.92 -13.37
N ILE A 218 -26.31 0.89 -13.54
CA ILE A 218 -27.72 0.85 -13.17
C ILE A 218 -27.89 0.44 -11.69
N GLY A 219 -26.82 -0.01 -11.03
CA GLY A 219 -26.80 -0.34 -9.61
C GLY A 219 -27.37 -1.73 -9.30
N ASP A 220 -27.37 -2.64 -10.27
CA ASP A 220 -28.28 -3.78 -10.30
C ASP A 220 -27.63 -5.17 -10.19
N SER A 221 -26.34 -5.32 -9.86
CA SER A 221 -25.77 -6.67 -9.74
C SER A 221 -25.15 -7.03 -8.40
N LYS A 222 -25.57 -8.22 -7.95
CA LYS A 222 -24.82 -9.17 -7.10
C LYS A 222 -23.36 -9.37 -7.55
N TYR A 223 -23.03 -9.07 -8.81
CA TYR A 223 -21.69 -9.21 -9.39
C TYR A 223 -20.82 -7.94 -9.30
N SER A 224 -21.41 -6.75 -9.14
CA SER A 224 -20.68 -5.49 -8.89
C SER A 224 -20.39 -5.24 -7.41
N PHE A 225 -21.00 -6.03 -6.52
CA PHE A 225 -21.06 -5.79 -5.08
C PHE A 225 -19.69 -5.71 -4.37
N VAL A 226 -18.64 -6.29 -4.97
CA VAL A 226 -17.30 -6.32 -4.34
C VAL A 226 -16.33 -5.29 -4.94
N THR A 227 -16.47 -4.93 -6.22
CA THR A 227 -15.44 -4.13 -6.91
C THR A 227 -15.84 -2.67 -7.10
N PHE A 228 -17.13 -2.38 -7.32
CA PHE A 228 -17.58 -1.00 -7.54
C PHE A 228 -17.85 -0.24 -6.23
N ARG A 229 -18.19 -0.95 -5.14
CA ARG A 229 -18.25 -0.40 -3.77
C ARG A 229 -16.92 0.22 -3.30
N ARG A 230 -15.79 -0.14 -3.94
CA ARG A 230 -14.47 0.45 -3.66
C ARG A 230 -14.28 1.84 -4.25
N PHE A 231 -15.03 2.23 -5.30
CA PHE A 231 -14.82 3.51 -5.99
C PHE A 231 -15.98 4.49 -5.86
N THR A 232 -17.19 3.99 -5.65
CA THR A 232 -18.33 4.85 -5.32
C THR A 232 -18.94 4.35 -4.00
N LYS A 233 -18.57 4.99 -2.90
CA LYS A 233 -19.50 5.19 -1.77
C LYS A 233 -20.63 6.10 -2.25
N THR A 234 -21.36 5.72 -3.29
CA THR A 234 -22.52 6.49 -3.71
C THR A 234 -23.60 6.25 -2.66
N THR A 235 -23.89 7.31 -1.94
CA THR A 235 -25.02 7.56 -1.05
C THR A 235 -26.36 7.53 -1.80
N GLU A 236 -26.46 6.80 -2.91
CA GLU A 236 -27.59 6.80 -3.83
C GLU A 236 -28.47 5.58 -3.55
N SER A 237 -29.59 5.80 -2.86
CA SER A 237 -30.60 4.77 -2.67
C SER A 237 -31.46 4.65 -3.93
N THR A 238 -31.25 3.61 -4.74
CA THR A 238 -32.11 3.28 -5.89
C THR A 238 -33.58 3.15 -5.47
N ALA A 239 -33.83 2.62 -4.26
CA ALA A 239 -35.17 2.56 -3.70
C ALA A 239 -35.79 3.95 -3.48
N LEU A 240 -35.04 4.91 -2.95
CA LEU A 240 -35.51 6.30 -2.80
C LEU A 240 -35.79 6.95 -4.16
N ILE A 241 -34.87 6.80 -5.11
CA ILE A 241 -35.01 7.34 -6.48
C ILE A 241 -36.29 6.80 -7.11
N ASN A 242 -36.49 5.48 -7.06
CA ASN A 242 -37.68 4.83 -7.59
C ASN A 242 -38.94 5.31 -6.85
N ASN A 243 -38.91 5.41 -5.52
CA ASN A 243 -40.05 5.89 -4.74
C ASN A 243 -40.50 7.30 -5.16
N VAL A 244 -39.55 8.22 -5.31
CA VAL A 244 -39.83 9.59 -5.71
C VAL A 244 -40.33 9.68 -7.15
N ILE A 245 -39.62 9.04 -8.09
CA ILE A 245 -39.97 9.05 -9.52
C ILE A 245 -41.33 8.41 -9.75
N LEU A 246 -41.57 7.22 -9.17
CA LEU A 246 -42.81 6.49 -9.39
C LEU A 246 -44.01 7.23 -8.80
N SER A 247 -43.85 7.90 -7.65
CA SER A 247 -44.93 8.65 -7.03
C SER A 247 -45.30 9.91 -7.83
N GLU A 248 -44.32 10.57 -8.44
CA GLU A 248 -44.53 11.86 -9.10
C GLU A 248 -44.85 11.74 -10.58
N LEU A 249 -44.26 10.76 -11.27
CA LEU A 249 -44.28 10.71 -12.73
C LEU A 249 -45.14 9.59 -13.29
N ILE A 250 -45.75 8.76 -12.42
CA ILE A 250 -46.70 7.76 -12.87
C ILE A 250 -48.11 8.20 -12.51
N ASP A 251 -48.99 8.11 -13.49
CA ASP A 251 -50.43 8.24 -13.31
C ASP A 251 -51.03 6.83 -13.12
N PRO A 252 -51.77 6.56 -12.03
CA PRO A 252 -52.45 5.27 -11.83
C PRO A 252 -53.31 4.80 -13.00
N SER A 253 -53.85 5.72 -13.82
CA SER A 253 -54.61 5.39 -15.04
C SER A 253 -53.77 4.65 -16.10
N THR A 254 -52.44 4.66 -15.95
CA THR A 254 -51.50 4.15 -16.94
C THR A 254 -51.17 2.67 -16.84
N LEU A 255 -51.70 1.92 -15.87
CA LEU A 255 -51.41 0.48 -15.76
C LEU A 255 -51.82 -0.29 -17.03
N ALA A 256 -52.93 0.11 -17.66
CA ALA A 256 -53.37 -0.43 -18.96
C ALA A 256 -52.41 -0.05 -20.10
N ASN A 257 -51.89 1.18 -20.10
CA ASN A 257 -50.90 1.64 -21.06
C ASN A 257 -49.55 0.96 -20.85
N ALA A 258 -49.14 0.70 -19.60
CA ALA A 258 -47.91 -0.02 -19.26
C ALA A 258 -47.90 -1.44 -19.85
N ARG A 259 -49.04 -2.16 -19.80
CA ARG A 259 -49.17 -3.47 -20.48
C ARG A 259 -49.03 -3.37 -21.99
N ARG A 260 -49.65 -2.36 -22.59
CA ARG A 260 -49.52 -2.10 -24.03
C ARG A 260 -48.06 -1.77 -24.41
N TYR A 261 -47.42 -0.91 -23.64
CA TYR A 261 -46.02 -0.53 -23.81
C TYR A 261 -45.05 -1.71 -23.66
N GLN A 262 -45.35 -2.65 -22.76
CA GLN A 262 -44.56 -3.88 -22.63
C GLN A 262 -44.57 -4.70 -23.93
N LEU A 263 -45.67 -4.69 -24.68
CA LEU A 263 -45.80 -5.42 -25.94
C LEU A 263 -45.22 -4.66 -27.14
N ASP A 264 -45.29 -3.34 -27.14
CA ASP A 264 -45.01 -2.52 -28.34
C ASP A 264 -43.53 -2.07 -28.48
N PHE A 265 -42.73 -2.05 -27.41
CA PHE A 265 -41.36 -1.50 -27.44
C PHE A 265 -40.24 -2.52 -27.64
N SER A 266 -39.30 -2.16 -28.52
CA SER A 266 -38.13 -2.96 -28.89
C SER A 266 -36.92 -2.70 -27.98
N PHE A 267 -36.90 -1.57 -27.26
CA PHE A 267 -35.85 -1.19 -26.31
C PHE A 267 -36.44 -0.98 -24.92
N ARG A 268 -36.14 -1.89 -23.98
CA ARG A 268 -36.62 -1.84 -22.60
C ARG A 268 -35.47 -1.47 -21.67
N VAL A 269 -35.65 -0.43 -20.87
CA VAL A 269 -34.50 0.17 -20.17
C VAL A 269 -34.82 0.52 -18.73
N SER A 270 -36.02 1.02 -18.46
CA SER A 270 -36.29 1.70 -17.21
C SER A 270 -36.66 0.77 -16.04
N GLY A 271 -37.04 -0.48 -16.31
CA GLY A 271 -37.53 -1.41 -15.29
C GLY A 271 -38.86 -1.00 -14.64
N TYR A 272 -39.27 0.27 -14.73
CA TYR A 272 -40.47 0.83 -14.10
C TYR A 272 -41.75 0.18 -14.59
N VAL A 273 -41.84 -0.16 -15.88
CA VAL A 273 -42.98 -0.91 -16.42
C VAL A 273 -43.14 -2.25 -15.70
N ASN A 274 -42.06 -3.00 -15.49
CA ASN A 274 -42.13 -4.29 -14.81
C ASN A 274 -42.48 -4.11 -13.32
N LEU A 275 -41.94 -3.06 -12.69
CA LEU A 275 -42.22 -2.74 -11.29
C LEU A 275 -43.67 -2.30 -11.06
N LEU A 276 -44.28 -1.61 -12.02
CA LEU A 276 -45.70 -1.29 -11.99
C LEU A 276 -46.57 -2.53 -12.21
N LEU A 277 -46.19 -3.36 -13.19
CA LEU A 277 -46.96 -4.56 -13.54
C LEU A 277 -46.88 -5.66 -12.47
N SER A 278 -45.84 -5.66 -11.63
CA SER A 278 -45.77 -6.53 -10.45
C SER A 278 -46.70 -6.12 -9.31
N GLY A 279 -47.41 -4.99 -9.43
CA GLY A 279 -48.46 -4.59 -8.48
C GLY A 279 -47.95 -4.13 -7.11
N GLY A 280 -46.65 -3.82 -6.98
CA GLY A 280 -45.96 -3.86 -5.69
C GLY A 280 -45.20 -2.61 -5.21
N TRP A 281 -45.33 -1.43 -5.82
CA TRP A 281 -44.66 -0.22 -5.32
C TRP A 281 -45.60 0.75 -4.63
N SER A 282 -45.36 1.01 -3.34
CA SER A 282 -46.09 2.04 -2.59
C SER A 282 -45.68 3.42 -3.09
N THR A 283 -46.64 4.24 -3.49
CA THR A 283 -46.42 5.64 -3.87
C THR A 283 -47.01 6.55 -2.79
N TYR A 284 -46.40 7.71 -2.56
CA TYR A 284 -47.02 8.71 -1.70
C TYR A 284 -48.17 9.43 -2.40
N ALA A 285 -49.06 10.04 -1.60
CA ALA A 285 -50.20 10.76 -2.12
C ALA A 285 -49.75 11.90 -3.06
N PRO A 286 -50.36 12.05 -4.26
CA PRO A 286 -50.03 13.14 -5.18
C PRO A 286 -50.09 14.52 -4.52
N SER A 287 -49.02 15.29 -4.67
CA SER A 287 -49.00 16.70 -4.26
C SER A 287 -50.02 17.52 -5.06
N PRO A 288 -50.63 18.58 -4.48
CA PRO A 288 -51.50 19.52 -5.21
C PRO A 288 -50.77 20.30 -6.33
N TYR A 289 -49.44 20.17 -6.40
CA TYR A 289 -48.58 20.76 -7.41
C TYR A 289 -48.14 19.76 -8.51
N LYS A 290 -48.46 18.46 -8.38
CA LYS A 290 -48.19 17.46 -9.43
C LYS A 290 -48.90 17.86 -10.73
N GLY A 291 -48.19 17.79 -11.85
CA GLY A 291 -48.76 18.17 -13.15
C GLY A 291 -48.98 19.67 -13.34
N ARG A 292 -48.33 20.54 -12.55
CA ARG A 292 -48.49 22.01 -12.64
C ARG A 292 -47.14 22.70 -12.79
N VAL A 293 -47.15 23.84 -13.48
CA VAL A 293 -45.97 24.72 -13.65
C VAL A 293 -46.15 25.96 -12.78
N ALA A 294 -45.10 26.36 -12.07
CA ALA A 294 -45.13 27.56 -11.23
C ALA A 294 -45.15 28.83 -12.08
N ASN A 295 -45.78 29.91 -11.60
CA ASN A 295 -45.84 31.18 -12.33
C ASN A 295 -44.59 32.03 -12.08
N TYR A 296 -43.41 31.52 -12.47
CA TYR A 296 -42.15 32.23 -12.33
C TYR A 296 -41.87 33.13 -13.54
N THR A 297 -41.60 34.40 -13.29
CA THR A 297 -41.36 35.41 -14.33
C THR A 297 -39.88 35.78 -14.46
N GLY A 298 -38.97 35.19 -13.67
CA GLY A 298 -37.55 35.46 -13.81
C GLY A 298 -36.93 34.78 -15.04
N PRO A 299 -35.67 35.07 -15.35
CA PRO A 299 -34.97 34.46 -16.49
C PRO A 299 -34.76 32.96 -16.30
N ILE A 300 -35.03 32.17 -17.34
CA ILE A 300 -34.74 30.73 -17.37
C ILE A 300 -33.95 30.40 -18.64
N LEU A 301 -32.87 29.63 -18.52
CA LEU A 301 -32.23 28.93 -19.63
C LEU A 301 -32.67 27.47 -19.62
N ILE A 302 -33.21 26.97 -20.73
CA ILE A 302 -33.56 25.56 -20.91
C ILE A 302 -32.67 24.99 -22.01
N LEU A 303 -31.83 24.02 -21.68
CA LEU A 303 -30.98 23.28 -22.61
C LEU A 303 -31.51 21.85 -22.73
N ASN A 304 -31.77 21.39 -23.95
CA ASN A 304 -32.24 20.02 -24.18
C ASN A 304 -31.64 19.40 -25.42
N GLY A 305 -31.23 18.14 -25.33
CA GLY A 305 -30.81 17.37 -26.49
C GLY A 305 -32.02 16.93 -27.30
N ASP A 306 -31.91 16.89 -28.63
CA ASP A 306 -32.97 16.33 -29.48
C ASP A 306 -33.01 14.79 -29.47
N LEU A 307 -31.92 14.16 -29.03
CA LEU A 307 -31.78 12.72 -28.79
C LEU A 307 -31.73 12.39 -27.29
N ASP A 308 -32.14 13.30 -26.41
CA ASP A 308 -32.20 13.02 -24.98
C ASP A 308 -33.25 11.93 -24.70
N PRO A 309 -32.86 10.77 -24.15
CA PRO A 309 -33.77 9.66 -23.90
C PRO A 309 -34.65 9.80 -22.67
N GLN A 310 -34.32 10.72 -21.76
CA GLN A 310 -35.02 10.91 -20.50
C GLN A 310 -35.98 12.09 -20.55
N SER A 311 -35.63 13.12 -21.33
CA SER A 311 -36.41 14.36 -21.42
C SER A 311 -36.69 14.70 -22.89
N SER A 312 -37.95 14.73 -23.31
CA SER A 312 -38.28 15.04 -24.71
C SER A 312 -38.12 16.51 -25.02
N VAL A 313 -37.70 16.78 -26.26
CA VAL A 313 -37.83 18.11 -26.87
C VAL A 313 -39.22 18.67 -26.62
N GLN A 314 -40.27 17.85 -26.78
CA GLN A 314 -41.64 18.28 -26.51
C GLN A 314 -41.85 18.66 -25.03
N SER A 315 -41.24 17.94 -24.08
CA SER A 315 -41.28 18.31 -22.65
C SER A 315 -40.61 19.65 -22.40
N ALA A 316 -39.44 19.89 -23.00
CA ALA A 316 -38.72 21.16 -22.88
C ALA A 316 -39.47 22.34 -23.57
N VAL A 317 -40.04 22.11 -24.75
CA VAL A 317 -40.88 23.07 -25.49
C VAL A 317 -42.13 23.42 -24.69
N ASN A 318 -42.83 22.40 -24.18
CA ASN A 318 -44.00 22.60 -23.33
C ASN A 318 -43.62 23.38 -22.08
N LEU A 319 -42.51 23.04 -21.42
CA LEU A 319 -42.08 23.75 -20.22
C LEU A 319 -41.74 25.22 -20.52
N SER A 320 -41.03 25.48 -21.62
CA SER A 320 -40.68 26.83 -22.07
C SER A 320 -41.90 27.72 -22.33
N SER A 321 -42.99 27.15 -22.87
CA SER A 321 -44.19 27.94 -23.18
C SER A 321 -44.93 28.47 -21.95
N TYR A 322 -44.72 27.87 -20.76
CA TYR A 322 -45.27 28.38 -19.50
C TYR A 322 -44.41 29.49 -18.87
N TYR A 323 -43.14 29.61 -19.28
CA TYR A 323 -42.22 30.57 -18.70
C TYR A 323 -41.91 31.70 -19.70
N PRO A 324 -42.52 32.89 -19.54
CA PRO A 324 -42.48 33.95 -20.56
C PRO A 324 -41.07 34.48 -20.84
N ASN A 325 -40.16 34.38 -19.86
CA ASN A 325 -38.77 34.83 -19.96
C ASN A 325 -37.78 33.66 -20.09
N SER A 326 -38.25 32.50 -20.57
CA SER A 326 -37.39 31.36 -20.84
C SER A 326 -36.69 31.46 -22.20
N LYS A 327 -35.48 30.93 -22.26
CA LYS A 327 -34.67 30.77 -23.47
C LYS A 327 -34.43 29.29 -23.68
N LEU A 328 -35.14 28.72 -24.64
CA LEU A 328 -34.97 27.31 -25.01
C LEU A 328 -33.90 27.17 -26.10
N VAL A 329 -32.91 26.31 -25.86
CA VAL A 329 -31.93 25.90 -26.85
C VAL A 329 -31.98 24.38 -26.99
N ILE A 330 -32.37 23.93 -28.18
CA ILE A 330 -32.34 22.51 -28.56
C ILE A 330 -30.99 22.22 -29.20
N MET A 331 -30.25 21.25 -28.65
CA MET A 331 -28.94 20.85 -29.16
C MET A 331 -29.09 19.63 -30.08
N PRO A 332 -28.78 19.77 -31.37
CA PRO A 332 -28.95 18.70 -32.35
C PRO A 332 -27.93 17.59 -32.13
N GLY A 333 -28.37 16.34 -32.25
CA GLY A 333 -27.55 15.15 -32.00
C GLY A 333 -27.05 15.03 -30.57
N ARG A 334 -27.70 15.64 -29.57
CA ARG A 334 -27.26 15.56 -28.17
C ARG A 334 -28.26 14.81 -27.32
N MET A 335 -27.72 14.15 -26.30
CA MET A 335 -28.48 13.35 -25.35
C MET A 335 -28.69 14.13 -24.05
N ASP A 336 -28.82 13.41 -22.93
CA ASP A 336 -28.87 14.02 -21.61
C ASP A 336 -27.59 14.83 -21.32
N ASP A 337 -27.67 15.80 -20.41
CA ASP A 337 -26.50 16.55 -19.91
C ASP A 337 -25.86 17.47 -20.95
N CYS A 338 -26.68 18.28 -21.60
CA CYS A 338 -26.27 19.15 -22.67
C CYS A 338 -25.20 20.17 -22.25
N VAL A 339 -25.13 20.55 -20.96
CA VAL A 339 -24.06 21.43 -20.48
C VAL A 339 -22.68 20.80 -20.68
N PHE A 340 -22.51 19.51 -20.36
CA PHE A 340 -21.19 18.87 -20.37
C PHE A 340 -20.94 17.97 -21.58
N LYS A 341 -21.98 17.51 -22.28
CA LYS A 341 -21.85 16.56 -23.39
C LYS A 341 -21.97 17.17 -24.79
N SER A 342 -22.14 18.48 -24.91
CA SER A 342 -22.23 19.20 -26.20
C SER A 342 -20.87 19.68 -26.73
N LYS A 343 -19.92 18.75 -26.88
CA LYS A 343 -18.55 19.06 -27.33
C LYS A 343 -18.54 19.73 -28.70
N LEU A 344 -17.74 20.78 -28.84
CA LEU A 344 -17.51 21.47 -30.12
C LEU A 344 -16.48 20.70 -30.96
N GLU A 345 -16.63 20.71 -32.28
CA GLU A 345 -15.62 20.12 -33.19
C GLU A 345 -14.30 20.91 -33.19
N SER A 346 -14.40 22.22 -32.97
CA SER A 346 -13.27 23.15 -33.00
C SER A 346 -12.36 23.08 -31.77
N THR A 347 -12.85 22.59 -30.63
CA THR A 347 -12.09 22.53 -29.37
C THR A 347 -12.43 21.30 -28.54
N LEU A 348 -11.42 20.58 -28.05
CA LEU A 348 -11.61 19.36 -27.26
C LEU A 348 -12.08 19.63 -25.82
N GLU A 349 -11.86 20.83 -25.29
CA GLU A 349 -12.07 21.15 -23.87
C GLU A 349 -13.36 21.93 -23.58
N SER A 350 -13.97 22.58 -24.59
CA SER A 350 -15.19 23.39 -24.38
C SER A 350 -16.44 22.75 -24.99
N THR A 351 -17.59 23.03 -24.37
CA THR A 351 -18.90 22.55 -24.84
C THR A 351 -19.79 23.74 -25.19
N CYS A 352 -20.69 23.59 -26.16
CA CYS A 352 -21.64 24.65 -26.48
C CYS A 352 -22.53 24.99 -25.28
N GLY A 353 -22.94 23.98 -24.51
CA GLY A 353 -23.75 24.15 -23.31
C GLY A 353 -23.07 24.95 -22.21
N SER A 354 -21.79 24.70 -21.92
CA SER A 354 -21.03 25.53 -20.97
C SER A 354 -20.88 26.97 -21.46
N ASN A 355 -20.67 27.19 -22.76
CA ASN A 355 -20.61 28.53 -23.35
C ASN A 355 -21.94 29.27 -23.22
N LEU A 356 -23.06 28.59 -23.45
CA LEU A 356 -24.41 29.16 -23.29
C LEU A 356 -24.74 29.46 -21.83
N VAL A 357 -24.38 28.55 -20.91
CA VAL A 357 -24.49 28.79 -19.47
C VAL A 357 -23.68 30.01 -19.06
N SER A 358 -22.42 30.12 -19.47
CA SER A 358 -21.57 31.27 -19.16
C SER A 358 -22.18 32.59 -19.67
N GLN A 359 -22.69 32.62 -20.91
CA GLN A 359 -23.40 33.78 -21.44
C GLN A 359 -24.64 34.14 -20.61
N PHE A 360 -25.42 33.14 -20.21
CA PHE A 360 -26.61 33.33 -19.39
C PHE A 360 -26.28 33.84 -17.98
N LEU A 361 -25.24 33.30 -17.34
CA LEU A 361 -24.77 33.75 -16.03
C LEU A 361 -24.31 35.22 -16.07
N ASN A 362 -23.65 35.63 -17.16
CA ASN A 362 -23.20 37.02 -17.34
C ASN A 362 -24.35 37.99 -17.61
N CYS A 363 -25.35 37.59 -18.40
CA CYS A 363 -26.53 38.41 -18.65
C CYS A 363 -27.79 37.54 -18.86
N PRO A 364 -28.54 37.25 -17.77
CA PRO A 364 -29.70 36.35 -17.82
C PRO A 364 -30.82 36.86 -18.74
N THR A 365 -30.90 38.16 -19.01
CA THR A 365 -31.93 38.79 -19.88
C THR A 365 -31.46 39.05 -21.32
N CYS A 366 -30.15 38.99 -21.62
CA CYS A 366 -29.63 39.27 -22.96
C CYS A 366 -29.89 38.12 -23.95
N THR A 367 -30.06 38.39 -25.25
CA THR A 367 -30.13 37.33 -26.26
C THR A 367 -28.87 36.45 -26.23
N LEU A 368 -29.02 35.13 -26.25
CA LEU A 368 -27.90 34.19 -26.28
C LEU A 368 -27.33 34.09 -27.69
N ASN A 369 -26.00 34.07 -27.82
CA ASN A 369 -25.33 33.67 -29.04
C ASN A 369 -25.31 32.14 -29.12
N THR A 370 -26.20 31.59 -29.96
CA THR A 370 -26.34 30.15 -30.19
C THR A 370 -25.54 29.66 -31.40
N SER A 371 -24.56 30.42 -31.91
CA SER A 371 -23.75 30.01 -33.07
C SER A 371 -23.03 28.68 -32.83
N CYS A 372 -22.62 28.39 -31.58
CA CYS A 372 -21.96 27.15 -31.22
C CYS A 372 -22.84 25.90 -31.39
N VAL A 373 -24.17 26.04 -31.47
CA VAL A 373 -25.09 24.91 -31.63
C VAL A 373 -24.88 24.23 -32.98
N ASN A 374 -24.50 24.99 -34.01
CA ASN A 374 -24.21 24.44 -35.34
C ASN A 374 -22.82 23.75 -35.41
N GLU A 375 -21.95 23.99 -34.43
CA GLU A 375 -20.62 23.37 -34.32
C GLU A 375 -20.61 22.11 -33.45
N THR A 376 -21.75 21.77 -32.83
CA THR A 376 -21.85 20.52 -32.07
C THR A 376 -21.87 19.36 -33.06
N SER A 377 -20.88 18.48 -32.97
CA SER A 377 -20.89 17.21 -33.72
C SER A 377 -22.17 16.42 -33.46
N TYR A 378 -22.77 15.87 -34.51
CA TYR A 378 -23.88 14.93 -34.34
C TYR A 378 -23.38 13.62 -33.72
N VAL A 379 -24.27 12.80 -33.16
CA VAL A 379 -23.89 11.46 -32.71
C VAL A 379 -23.37 10.64 -33.88
N THR A 380 -22.05 10.50 -33.96
CA THR A 380 -21.41 9.64 -34.95
C THR A 380 -21.00 8.32 -34.30
N PHE A 381 -21.35 7.20 -34.93
CA PHE A 381 -20.76 5.89 -34.64
C PHE A 381 -19.47 5.78 -35.44
N HIS A 382 -18.51 6.66 -35.17
CA HIS A 382 -17.19 6.49 -35.78
C HIS A 382 -16.51 5.29 -35.09
N PRO A 383 -16.11 4.25 -35.84
CA PRO A 383 -15.09 3.32 -35.38
C PRO A 383 -13.76 4.08 -35.31
N THR A 384 -13.65 5.02 -34.37
CA THR A 384 -12.43 5.81 -34.20
C THR A 384 -11.28 4.88 -33.84
N GLN A 385 -10.05 5.24 -34.24
CA GLN A 385 -8.81 4.53 -33.91
C GLN A 385 -8.63 4.25 -32.40
N THR A 386 -9.36 4.95 -31.53
CA THR A 386 -9.49 4.66 -30.10
C THR A 386 -10.01 3.25 -29.82
N SER A 387 -10.85 2.66 -30.68
CA SER A 387 -11.22 1.24 -30.57
C SER A 387 -10.05 0.31 -30.88
N ARG A 388 -9.12 0.71 -31.76
CA ARG A 388 -7.85 -0.01 -31.97
C ARG A 388 -6.87 0.16 -30.81
N LEU A 389 -6.83 1.32 -30.16
CA LEU A 389 -5.91 1.58 -29.03
C LEU A 389 -6.40 0.99 -27.70
N PHE A 390 -7.70 1.04 -27.41
CA PHE A 390 -8.25 0.41 -26.21
C PHE A 390 -8.54 -1.09 -26.40
N PHE A 391 -8.78 -1.55 -27.63
CA PHE A 391 -9.32 -2.89 -27.90
C PHE A 391 -8.66 -3.63 -29.06
N ASN A 392 -7.40 -3.30 -29.39
CA ASN A 392 -6.52 -4.41 -29.78
C ASN A 392 -6.66 -5.44 -28.65
N SER A 393 -7.18 -6.62 -28.99
CA SER A 393 -7.55 -7.71 -28.09
C SER A 393 -6.47 -8.05 -27.05
N TYR A 394 -5.25 -7.56 -27.26
CA TYR A 394 -4.18 -7.45 -26.28
C TYR A 394 -4.57 -6.88 -24.91
N ILE A 395 -5.32 -5.78 -24.76
CA ILE A 395 -5.49 -5.18 -23.41
C ILE A 395 -6.41 -6.04 -22.51
N TRP A 396 -7.47 -6.63 -23.04
CA TRP A 396 -8.36 -7.50 -22.25
C TRP A 396 -7.86 -8.94 -22.15
N LYS A 397 -7.23 -9.47 -23.20
CA LYS A 397 -6.49 -10.74 -23.11
C LYS A 397 -5.26 -10.58 -22.20
N SER A 398 -4.72 -9.37 -22.03
CA SER A 398 -3.70 -9.04 -21.03
C SER A 398 -4.23 -9.00 -19.60
N ARG A 399 -5.53 -9.00 -19.30
CA ARG A 399 -5.93 -9.28 -17.89
C ARG A 399 -5.64 -10.72 -17.47
N TYR A 400 -5.51 -11.64 -18.44
CA TYR A 400 -5.07 -13.02 -18.20
C TYR A 400 -3.61 -13.29 -18.62
N ILE A 401 -3.07 -12.53 -19.58
CA ILE A 401 -1.66 -12.62 -20.01
C ILE A 401 -0.73 -11.70 -19.20
N ALA A 402 -1.17 -10.54 -18.70
CA ALA A 402 -0.36 -9.66 -17.86
C ALA A 402 -0.02 -10.27 -16.50
N PRO A 403 -0.86 -11.08 -15.83
CA PRO A 403 -0.39 -11.89 -14.71
C PRO A 403 0.77 -12.78 -15.15
N THR A 404 0.66 -13.47 -16.29
CA THR A 404 1.70 -14.38 -16.78
C THR A 404 2.99 -13.65 -17.17
N VAL A 405 2.90 -12.53 -17.90
CA VAL A 405 4.07 -11.72 -18.30
C VAL A 405 4.67 -11.00 -17.11
N ASN A 406 3.86 -10.44 -16.20
CA ASN A 406 4.36 -9.88 -14.95
C ASN A 406 5.00 -10.96 -14.08
N ASN A 407 4.43 -12.17 -14.02
CA ASN A 407 4.99 -13.29 -13.27
C ASN A 407 6.28 -13.82 -13.92
N ILE A 408 6.39 -13.79 -15.25
CA ILE A 408 7.63 -14.14 -15.96
C ILE A 408 8.71 -13.08 -15.72
N VAL A 409 8.38 -11.80 -15.87
CA VAL A 409 9.30 -10.68 -15.59
C VAL A 409 9.73 -10.71 -14.12
N PHE A 410 8.79 -10.94 -13.21
CA PHE A 410 9.04 -11.11 -11.78
C PHE A 410 9.93 -12.33 -11.50
N SER A 411 9.70 -13.47 -12.16
CA SER A 411 10.55 -14.66 -12.04
C SER A 411 11.95 -14.46 -12.57
N ILE A 412 12.10 -13.77 -13.70
CA ILE A 412 13.41 -13.44 -14.26
C ILE A 412 14.16 -12.54 -13.28
N ILE A 413 13.51 -11.50 -12.77
CA ILE A 413 14.13 -10.57 -11.83
C ILE A 413 14.43 -11.26 -10.50
N PHE A 414 13.53 -12.11 -9.98
CA PHE A 414 13.76 -12.92 -8.79
C PHE A 414 14.99 -13.82 -8.96
N SER A 415 15.06 -14.52 -10.09
CA SER A 415 16.18 -15.41 -10.44
C SER A 415 17.49 -14.65 -10.64
N LEU A 416 17.45 -13.36 -10.98
CA LEU A 416 18.63 -12.48 -11.08
C LEU A 416 19.02 -11.85 -9.73
N CYS A 417 18.06 -11.53 -8.87
CA CYS A 417 18.31 -10.96 -7.54
C CYS A 417 18.94 -11.98 -6.59
N ILE A 418 18.58 -13.26 -6.70
CA ILE A 418 19.17 -14.34 -5.89
C ILE A 418 20.71 -14.39 -6.01
N PRO A 419 21.30 -14.55 -7.21
CA PRO A 419 22.75 -14.56 -7.36
C PRO A 419 23.37 -13.23 -6.96
N LEU A 420 22.70 -12.09 -7.15
CA LEU A 420 23.19 -10.79 -6.68
C LEU A 420 23.31 -10.74 -5.15
N VAL A 421 22.31 -11.23 -4.42
CA VAL A 421 22.32 -11.32 -2.95
C VAL A 421 23.42 -12.28 -2.50
N VAL A 422 23.58 -13.44 -3.15
CA VAL A 422 24.65 -14.39 -2.85
C VAL A 422 26.02 -13.77 -3.10
N ILE A 423 26.22 -13.05 -4.21
CA ILE A 423 27.48 -12.34 -4.52
C ILE A 423 27.76 -11.27 -3.47
N LEU A 424 26.79 -10.41 -3.15
CA LEU A 424 26.91 -9.40 -2.10
C LEU A 424 27.28 -10.03 -0.76
N PHE A 425 26.71 -11.18 -0.43
CA PHE A 425 27.00 -11.89 0.81
C PHE A 425 28.39 -12.52 0.81
N VAL A 426 28.80 -13.13 -0.29
CA VAL A 426 30.17 -13.65 -0.48
C VAL A 426 31.17 -12.51 -0.39
N LEU A 427 30.90 -11.36 -1.03
CA LEU A 427 31.71 -10.15 -0.92
C LEU A 427 31.77 -9.64 0.51
N LEU A 428 30.66 -9.64 1.26
CA LEU A 428 30.64 -9.30 2.68
C LEU A 428 31.46 -10.27 3.53
N ILE A 429 31.43 -11.58 3.23
CA ILE A 429 32.26 -12.59 3.92
C ILE A 429 33.74 -12.42 3.58
N VAL A 430 34.08 -12.24 2.30
CA VAL A 430 35.46 -12.03 1.83
C VAL A 430 36.01 -10.74 2.41
N TYR A 431 35.24 -9.65 2.36
CA TYR A 431 35.58 -8.38 2.98
C TYR A 431 35.75 -8.53 4.51
N LYS A 432 34.86 -9.27 5.17
CA LYS A 432 34.96 -9.62 6.60
C LYS A 432 36.25 -10.37 6.95
N ASN A 433 36.69 -11.29 6.09
CA ASN A 433 37.92 -12.03 6.33
C ASN A 433 39.16 -11.13 6.22
N ASN A 434 39.16 -10.17 5.30
CA ASN A 434 40.27 -9.23 5.11
C ASN A 434 40.27 -8.07 6.11
N LYS A 435 39.10 -7.65 6.62
CA LYS A 435 38.94 -6.47 7.48
C LYS A 435 37.92 -6.70 8.61
N ARG A 436 38.30 -7.54 9.58
CA ARG A 436 37.43 -8.01 10.69
C ARG A 436 36.78 -6.90 11.53
N VAL A 437 37.48 -5.79 11.77
CA VAL A 437 36.99 -4.70 12.62
C VAL A 437 36.03 -3.80 11.84
N THR A 438 36.41 -3.39 10.62
CA THR A 438 35.60 -2.49 9.78
C THR A 438 34.33 -3.17 9.29
N SER A 439 34.34 -4.49 9.04
CA SER A 439 33.12 -5.21 8.66
C SER A 439 32.04 -5.21 9.74
N ARG A 440 32.40 -5.06 11.02
CA ARG A 440 31.43 -4.99 12.14
C ARG A 440 30.66 -3.69 12.12
N SER A 441 31.33 -2.58 11.80
CA SER A 441 30.68 -1.26 11.64
C SER A 441 29.86 -1.15 10.35
N PHE A 442 30.28 -1.83 9.29
CA PHE A 442 29.68 -1.67 7.97
C PHE A 442 28.31 -2.37 7.84
N ALA A 443 28.14 -3.56 8.43
CA ALA A 443 26.93 -4.35 8.26
C ALA A 443 25.63 -3.65 8.75
N PRO A 444 25.61 -2.97 9.92
CA PRO A 444 24.43 -2.20 10.34
C PRO A 444 24.09 -1.05 9.38
N HIS A 445 25.10 -0.40 8.79
CA HIS A 445 24.90 0.74 7.86
C HIS A 445 24.27 0.27 6.55
N VAL A 446 24.72 -0.87 6.05
CA VAL A 446 24.12 -1.53 4.90
C VAL A 446 22.63 -1.83 5.19
N GLY A 447 22.32 -2.36 6.38
CA GLY A 447 20.94 -2.57 6.83
C GLY A 447 20.10 -1.29 6.83
N LEU A 448 20.60 -0.20 7.42
CA LEU A 448 19.92 1.10 7.46
C LEU A 448 19.68 1.71 6.08
N ILE A 449 20.69 1.72 5.20
CA ILE A 449 20.58 2.23 3.83
C ILE A 449 19.46 1.48 3.08
N PHE A 450 19.36 0.17 3.28
CA PHE A 450 18.33 -0.62 2.63
C PHE A 450 16.93 -0.35 3.16
N VAL A 451 16.75 -0.22 4.48
CA VAL A 451 15.47 0.19 5.08
C VAL A 451 15.02 1.55 4.52
N PHE A 452 15.97 2.48 4.35
CA PHE A 452 15.71 3.80 3.79
C PHE A 452 15.32 3.75 2.30
N VAL A 453 16.13 3.08 1.45
CA VAL A 453 15.83 2.94 0.01
C VAL A 453 14.47 2.27 -0.21
N PHE A 454 14.13 1.28 0.60
CA PHE A 454 12.83 0.64 0.58
C PHE A 454 11.69 1.62 0.87
N ARG A 455 11.82 2.47 1.90
CA ARG A 455 10.80 3.46 2.22
C ARG A 455 10.58 4.45 1.09
N VAL A 456 11.66 4.89 0.45
CA VAL A 456 11.57 5.73 -0.74
C VAL A 456 10.82 4.99 -1.84
N MET A 457 11.17 3.73 -2.12
CA MET A 457 10.48 2.90 -3.12
C MET A 457 8.99 2.68 -2.82
N LEU A 458 8.62 2.48 -1.56
CA LEU A 458 7.23 2.25 -1.13
C LEU A 458 6.39 3.54 -1.17
N VAL A 459 6.99 4.69 -0.84
CA VAL A 459 6.34 5.99 -1.01
C VAL A 459 6.15 6.29 -2.50
N LEU A 460 7.18 6.04 -3.32
CA LEU A 460 7.11 6.23 -4.77
C LEU A 460 6.06 5.31 -5.41
N SER A 461 5.92 4.06 -4.93
CA SER A 461 4.90 3.13 -5.42
C SER A 461 3.48 3.51 -4.99
N ARG A 462 3.29 4.02 -3.77
CA ARG A 462 1.98 4.54 -3.32
C ARG A 462 1.61 5.83 -4.06
N SER A 463 2.58 6.66 -4.44
CA SER A 463 2.34 7.95 -5.10
C SER A 463 1.99 7.86 -6.57
N SER A 464 2.47 6.82 -7.27
CA SER A 464 2.20 6.65 -8.69
C SER A 464 1.00 5.74 -8.87
N GLN A 465 -0.12 6.31 -9.32
CA GLN A 465 -1.29 5.55 -9.81
C GLN A 465 -0.94 4.56 -10.96
N TYR A 466 0.32 4.57 -11.42
CA TYR A 466 0.84 3.79 -12.54
C TYR A 466 2.15 3.05 -12.23
N ALA A 467 2.64 2.98 -10.98
CA ALA A 467 3.75 2.07 -10.70
C ALA A 467 3.30 0.66 -11.06
N SER A 468 3.99 0.07 -12.04
CA SER A 468 3.70 -1.28 -12.46
C SER A 468 3.87 -2.18 -11.23
N LEU A 469 2.83 -2.97 -10.92
CA LEU A 469 2.81 -3.99 -9.87
C LEU A 469 4.15 -4.78 -9.74
N PRO A 470 4.88 -5.09 -10.83
CA PRO A 470 6.18 -5.74 -10.78
C PRO A 470 7.25 -4.99 -9.97
N LEU A 471 7.37 -3.66 -10.13
CA LEU A 471 8.38 -2.86 -9.41
C LEU A 471 8.18 -2.93 -7.90
N VAL A 472 6.92 -2.91 -7.46
CA VAL A 472 6.56 -3.05 -6.04
C VAL A 472 6.93 -4.43 -5.53
N GLY A 473 6.59 -5.48 -6.29
CA GLY A 473 6.94 -6.85 -5.92
C GLY A 473 8.45 -7.09 -5.83
N ILE A 474 9.23 -6.54 -6.78
CA ILE A 474 10.70 -6.62 -6.77
C ILE A 474 11.26 -5.95 -5.52
N GLY A 475 10.75 -4.76 -5.18
CA GLY A 475 11.14 -4.02 -3.98
C GLY A 475 10.92 -4.84 -2.70
N ILE A 476 9.76 -5.50 -2.59
CA ILE A 476 9.41 -6.35 -1.43
C ILE A 476 10.36 -7.55 -1.31
N ILE A 477 10.66 -8.26 -2.40
CA ILE A 477 11.58 -9.39 -2.31
C ILE A 477 12.97 -8.96 -1.88
N ILE A 478 13.51 -7.94 -2.56
CA ILE A 478 14.86 -7.46 -2.27
C ILE A 478 14.94 -7.06 -0.80
N GLN A 479 13.91 -6.39 -0.28
CA GLN A 479 13.78 -6.05 1.14
C GLN A 479 13.83 -7.30 2.03
N GLU A 480 12.99 -8.31 1.79
CA GLU A 480 12.95 -9.52 2.64
C GLU A 480 14.30 -10.23 2.65
N CYS A 481 14.92 -10.44 1.49
CA CYS A 481 16.24 -11.05 1.40
C CYS A 481 17.32 -10.27 2.17
N LEU A 482 17.30 -8.94 2.10
CA LEU A 482 18.27 -8.08 2.76
C LEU A 482 18.02 -7.99 4.26
N LEU A 483 16.76 -7.92 4.71
CA LEU A 483 16.37 -7.93 6.11
C LEU A 483 16.83 -9.22 6.79
N ILE A 484 16.58 -10.37 6.15
CA ILE A 484 17.04 -11.68 6.63
C ILE A 484 18.56 -11.73 6.68
N SER A 485 19.24 -11.25 5.64
CA SER A 485 20.71 -11.21 5.60
C SER A 485 21.27 -10.37 6.75
N ALA A 486 20.68 -9.19 6.99
CA ALA A 486 21.09 -8.30 8.07
C ALA A 486 20.81 -8.91 9.46
N ALA A 487 19.64 -9.53 9.66
CA ALA A 487 19.31 -10.25 10.88
C ALA A 487 20.26 -11.44 11.13
N PHE A 488 20.59 -12.21 10.09
CA PHE A 488 21.54 -13.32 10.20
C PHE A 488 22.94 -12.84 10.54
N VAL A 489 23.43 -11.77 9.91
CA VAL A 489 24.73 -11.18 10.24
C VAL A 489 24.76 -10.75 11.70
N MET A 490 23.70 -10.09 12.20
CA MET A 490 23.57 -9.71 13.60
C MET A 490 23.62 -10.93 14.53
N VAL A 491 22.75 -11.93 14.33
CA VAL A 491 22.73 -13.15 15.15
C VAL A 491 24.09 -13.85 15.13
N SER A 492 24.74 -13.91 13.98
CA SER A 492 26.10 -14.46 13.85
C SER A 492 27.13 -13.69 14.69
N GLN A 493 27.05 -12.35 14.73
CA GLN A 493 27.93 -11.53 15.56
C GLN A 493 27.65 -11.76 17.05
N ILE A 494 26.38 -11.84 17.45
CA ILE A 494 25.96 -12.10 18.84
C ILE A 494 26.51 -13.45 19.30
N VAL A 495 26.23 -14.53 18.54
CA VAL A 495 26.73 -15.89 18.84
C VAL A 495 28.25 -15.90 18.93
N ARG A 496 28.94 -15.22 18.00
CA ARG A 496 30.39 -15.13 18.00
C ARG A 496 30.93 -14.39 19.21
N PHE A 497 30.33 -13.27 19.59
CA PHE A 497 30.74 -12.50 20.76
C PHE A 497 30.67 -13.35 22.03
N TYR A 498 29.57 -14.09 22.23
CA TYR A 498 29.43 -14.98 23.38
C TYR A 498 30.38 -16.17 23.31
N ALA A 499 30.58 -16.77 22.14
CA ALA A 499 31.55 -17.84 21.96
C ALA A 499 32.97 -17.37 22.31
N LEU A 500 33.39 -16.21 21.82
CA LEU A 500 34.69 -15.62 22.16
C LEU A 500 34.79 -15.33 23.66
N THR A 501 33.75 -14.75 24.27
CA THR A 501 33.75 -14.46 25.72
C THR A 501 33.92 -15.74 26.53
N PHE A 502 33.27 -16.82 26.12
CA PHE A 502 33.42 -18.12 26.74
C PHE A 502 34.84 -18.69 26.56
N ILE A 503 35.42 -18.59 25.35
CA ILE A 503 36.80 -19.02 25.07
C ILE A 503 37.79 -18.30 25.97
N TYR A 504 37.74 -16.97 26.01
CA TYR A 504 38.70 -16.16 26.76
C TYR A 504 38.59 -16.39 28.27
N LYS A 505 37.37 -16.57 28.80
CA LYS A 505 37.18 -17.00 30.19
C LYS A 505 37.79 -18.38 30.46
N LYS A 506 37.64 -19.34 29.54
CA LYS A 506 38.25 -20.67 29.68
C LYS A 506 39.77 -20.64 29.56
N MET A 507 40.32 -19.82 28.66
CA MET A 507 41.75 -19.60 28.50
C MET A 507 42.37 -19.00 29.76
N ALA A 508 41.72 -18.02 30.39
CA ALA A 508 42.15 -17.44 31.67
C ALA A 508 42.27 -18.50 32.77
N HIS A 509 41.35 -19.47 32.79
CA HIS A 509 41.37 -20.59 33.73
C HIS A 509 42.22 -21.80 33.28
N LYS A 510 43.02 -21.68 32.20
CA LYS A 510 43.83 -22.75 31.62
C LYS A 510 43.05 -24.04 31.31
N GLN A 511 41.74 -23.94 31.08
CA GLN A 511 40.90 -25.09 30.75
C GLN A 511 40.91 -25.36 29.24
N SER A 512 40.90 -26.63 28.85
CA SER A 512 40.86 -27.00 27.44
C SER A 512 39.54 -26.50 26.81
N ILE A 513 39.67 -25.83 25.66
CA ILE A 513 38.52 -25.36 24.90
C ILE A 513 37.83 -26.60 24.32
N SER A 514 36.53 -26.75 24.57
CA SER A 514 35.79 -27.91 24.08
C SER A 514 35.71 -27.88 22.54
N LYS A 515 35.74 -29.07 21.92
CA LYS A 515 35.59 -29.24 20.45
C LYS A 515 34.36 -28.49 19.88
N LEU A 516 33.30 -28.35 20.68
CA LEU A 516 32.07 -27.65 20.33
C LEU A 516 32.29 -26.16 20.02
N VAL A 517 33.24 -25.53 20.70
CA VAL A 517 33.51 -24.10 20.51
C VAL A 517 34.32 -23.87 19.22
N ASN A 518 35.29 -24.74 18.93
CA ASN A 518 35.97 -24.74 17.64
C ASN A 518 35.01 -25.03 16.49
N LEU A 519 33.99 -25.87 16.73
CA LEU A 519 32.90 -26.11 15.78
C LEU A 519 32.11 -24.82 15.51
N LEU A 520 31.69 -24.09 16.55
CA LEU A 520 30.89 -22.87 16.45
C LEU A 520 31.63 -21.68 15.84
N VAL A 521 32.95 -21.59 16.02
CA VAL A 521 33.78 -20.51 15.47
C VAL A 521 34.27 -20.81 14.05
N ASN A 522 34.14 -22.05 13.58
CA ASN A 522 34.58 -22.43 12.25
C ASN A 522 33.74 -21.72 11.18
N GLY A 523 34.39 -20.83 10.41
CA GLY A 523 33.75 -20.09 9.33
C GLY A 523 33.05 -21.00 8.30
N LYS A 524 33.57 -22.22 8.09
CA LYS A 524 32.95 -23.20 7.19
C LYS A 524 31.58 -23.68 7.68
N ILE A 525 31.42 -23.85 9.00
CA ILE A 525 30.16 -24.33 9.59
C ILE A 525 29.12 -23.21 9.56
N LEU A 526 29.54 -21.97 9.80
CA LEU A 526 28.70 -20.79 9.59
C LEU A 526 28.23 -20.66 8.13
N ILE A 527 29.11 -20.93 7.16
CA ILE A 527 28.76 -20.97 5.73
C ILE A 527 27.75 -22.10 5.45
N VAL A 528 27.98 -23.31 5.97
CA VAL A 528 27.04 -24.43 5.79
C VAL A 528 25.68 -24.13 6.41
N LEU A 529 25.64 -23.60 7.64
CA LEU A 529 24.40 -23.21 8.31
C LEU A 529 23.65 -22.15 7.50
N PHE A 530 24.37 -21.16 6.98
CA PHE A 530 23.81 -20.14 6.08
C PHE A 530 23.25 -20.76 4.80
N LEU A 531 24.01 -21.64 4.13
CA LEU A 531 23.55 -22.32 2.91
C LEU A 531 22.31 -23.17 3.16
N VAL A 532 22.22 -23.84 4.31
CA VAL A 532 21.03 -24.61 4.71
C VAL A 532 19.83 -23.69 4.92
N ILE A 533 19.99 -22.60 5.68
CA ILE A 533 18.92 -21.62 5.91
C ILE A 533 18.50 -21.02 4.55
N PHE A 534 19.45 -20.58 3.75
CA PHE A 534 19.22 -20.01 2.41
C PHE A 534 18.50 -21.00 1.49
N PHE A 535 18.89 -22.28 1.49
CA PHE A 535 18.26 -23.31 0.66
C PHE A 535 16.82 -23.60 1.09
N VAL A 536 16.56 -23.71 2.41
CA VAL A 536 15.19 -23.84 2.94
C VAL A 536 14.33 -22.67 2.47
N TRP A 537 14.88 -21.46 2.49
CA TRP A 537 14.23 -20.24 2.02
C TRP A 537 14.01 -20.21 0.51
N LEU A 538 14.99 -20.65 -0.27
CA LEU A 538 14.87 -20.76 -1.73
C LEU A 538 13.74 -21.74 -2.08
N CYS A 539 13.72 -22.91 -1.46
CA CYS A 539 12.65 -23.89 -1.64
C CYS A 539 11.29 -23.31 -1.25
N PHE A 540 11.21 -22.56 -0.16
CA PHE A 540 9.98 -21.94 0.30
C PHE A 540 9.49 -20.83 -0.66
N GLY A 541 10.40 -19.99 -1.16
CA GLY A 541 10.11 -18.98 -2.17
C GLY A 541 9.61 -19.59 -3.48
N ILE A 542 10.22 -20.71 -3.91
CA ILE A 542 9.77 -21.49 -5.07
C ILE A 542 8.37 -22.07 -4.83
N ILE A 543 8.10 -22.66 -3.66
CA ILE A 543 6.77 -23.20 -3.32
C ILE A 543 5.72 -22.07 -3.36
N THR A 544 6.01 -20.93 -2.75
CA THR A 544 5.11 -19.77 -2.72
C THR A 544 4.86 -19.25 -4.13
N TYR A 545 5.89 -19.19 -4.96
CA TYR A 545 5.80 -18.82 -6.37
C TYR A 545 4.92 -19.80 -7.17
N VAL A 546 5.19 -21.10 -7.07
CA VAL A 546 4.40 -22.13 -7.76
C VAL A 546 2.94 -22.05 -7.31
N THR A 547 2.68 -21.91 -6.01
CA THR A 547 1.31 -21.80 -5.48
C THR A 547 0.60 -20.53 -5.97
N SER A 548 1.34 -19.41 -6.08
CA SER A 548 0.83 -18.15 -6.64
C SER A 548 0.49 -18.22 -8.14
N PHE A 549 1.18 -19.10 -8.88
CA PHE A 549 0.92 -19.30 -10.31
C PHE A 549 -0.41 -20.01 -10.57
N TYR A 550 -0.91 -20.80 -9.62
CA TYR A 550 -2.05 -21.70 -9.85
C TYR A 550 -3.42 -21.18 -9.38
N THR A 551 -3.54 -20.12 -8.55
CA THR A 551 -4.86 -19.76 -7.96
C THR A 551 -5.03 -18.27 -7.60
N SER A 552 -5.58 -17.46 -8.51
CA SER A 552 -5.71 -15.98 -8.43
C SER A 552 -6.36 -15.37 -7.16
N TYR A 553 -7.06 -16.14 -6.32
CA TYR A 553 -7.66 -15.65 -5.06
C TYR A 553 -7.05 -16.30 -3.80
N VAL A 554 -6.52 -17.53 -3.91
CA VAL A 554 -5.80 -18.21 -2.83
C VAL A 554 -4.37 -17.68 -2.71
N VAL A 555 -3.84 -17.01 -3.74
CA VAL A 555 -2.51 -16.36 -3.73
C VAL A 555 -2.35 -15.38 -2.59
N PHE A 556 -3.32 -14.49 -2.37
CA PHE A 556 -3.18 -13.45 -1.34
C PHE A 556 -3.17 -14.09 0.04
N THR A 557 -4.08 -15.02 0.31
CA THR A 557 -4.14 -15.74 1.59
C THR A 557 -2.94 -16.65 1.81
N ALA A 558 -2.45 -17.36 0.80
CA ALA A 558 -1.25 -18.19 0.91
C ALA A 558 0.00 -17.35 1.15
N TYR A 559 0.23 -16.29 0.37
CA TYR A 559 1.34 -15.35 0.55
C TYR A 559 1.35 -14.73 1.95
N LEU A 560 0.19 -14.29 2.41
CA LEU A 560 -0.02 -13.67 3.71
C LEU A 560 0.19 -14.66 4.86
N THR A 561 -0.35 -15.87 4.74
CA THR A 561 -0.13 -16.97 5.71
C THR A 561 1.34 -17.34 5.76
N THR A 562 2.00 -17.38 4.61
CA THR A 562 3.44 -17.61 4.47
C THR A 562 4.26 -16.54 5.18
N THR A 563 3.99 -15.25 4.92
CA THR A 563 4.72 -14.14 5.56
C THR A 563 4.52 -14.15 7.08
N ILE A 564 3.31 -14.48 7.54
CA ILE A 564 3.03 -14.66 8.98
C ILE A 564 3.83 -15.83 9.56
N VAL A 565 3.79 -17.01 8.94
CA VAL A 565 4.49 -18.21 9.44
C VAL A 565 6.00 -17.97 9.51
N VAL A 566 6.55 -17.32 8.49
CA VAL A 566 7.95 -16.93 8.42
C VAL A 566 8.32 -15.93 9.51
N ALA A 567 7.54 -14.86 9.67
CA ALA A 567 7.77 -13.86 10.72
C ALA A 567 7.71 -14.51 12.10
N VAL A 568 6.79 -15.45 12.30
CA VAL A 568 6.67 -16.24 13.54
C VAL A 568 7.88 -17.15 13.75
N ILE A 569 8.39 -17.86 12.74
CA ILE A 569 9.58 -18.72 12.89
C ILE A 569 10.81 -17.88 13.25
N LEU A 570 11.01 -16.73 12.58
CA LEU A 570 12.11 -15.82 12.90
C LEU A 570 11.97 -15.24 14.31
N ALA A 571 10.75 -14.88 14.72
CA ALA A 571 10.46 -14.43 16.08
C ALA A 571 10.78 -15.48 17.12
N VAL A 572 10.27 -16.69 16.94
CA VAL A 572 10.49 -17.81 17.86
C VAL A 572 11.97 -18.13 17.95
N THR A 573 12.69 -18.16 16.82
CA THR A 573 14.13 -18.42 16.82
C THR A 573 14.90 -17.33 17.56
N ALA A 574 14.58 -16.05 17.32
CA ALA A 574 15.21 -14.92 18.00
C ALA A 574 14.90 -14.92 19.52
N ILE A 575 13.65 -15.19 19.90
CA ILE A 575 13.21 -15.31 21.29
C ILE A 575 13.91 -16.47 21.98
N VAL A 576 13.97 -17.64 21.35
CA VAL A 576 14.65 -18.82 21.91
C VAL A 576 16.14 -18.54 22.10
N LEU A 577 16.81 -17.94 21.11
CA LEU A 577 18.22 -17.55 21.23
C LEU A 577 18.44 -16.50 22.34
N GLY A 578 17.54 -15.53 22.45
CA GLY A 578 17.55 -14.52 23.51
C GLY A 578 17.35 -15.12 24.89
N ILE A 579 16.38 -16.03 25.06
CA ILE A 579 16.12 -16.75 26.31
C ILE A 579 17.30 -17.64 26.67
N ILE A 580 17.83 -18.43 25.74
CA ILE A 580 19.02 -19.26 25.98
C ILE A 580 20.17 -18.37 26.47
N ASN A 581 20.38 -17.21 25.84
CA ASN A 581 21.42 -16.28 26.25
C ASN A 581 21.19 -15.73 27.67
N ILE A 582 19.97 -15.25 27.96
CA ILE A 582 19.60 -14.72 29.29
C ILE A 582 19.73 -15.82 30.36
N VAL A 583 19.24 -17.03 30.10
CA VAL A 583 19.29 -18.16 31.05
C VAL A 583 20.73 -18.59 31.29
N VAL A 584 21.55 -18.76 30.25
CA VAL A 584 22.97 -19.08 30.39
C VAL A 584 23.67 -18.02 31.24
N GLN A 585 23.35 -16.74 31.05
CA GLN A 585 23.96 -15.68 31.84
C GLN A 585 23.43 -15.57 33.26
N LEU A 586 22.14 -15.73 33.52
CA LEU A 586 21.58 -15.74 34.88
C LEU A 586 22.17 -16.86 35.73
N VAL A 587 22.41 -18.03 35.10
CA VAL A 587 23.10 -19.16 35.72
C VAL A 587 24.57 -18.83 36.03
N ILE A 588 25.24 -18.04 35.19
CA ILE A 588 26.66 -17.67 35.37
C ILE A 588 26.85 -16.49 36.36
N THR A 589 25.96 -15.49 36.35
CA THR A 589 26.22 -14.17 36.98
C THR A 589 25.54 -13.94 38.32
N LYS A 590 24.76 -14.90 38.86
CA LYS A 590 23.97 -14.73 40.09
C LYS A 590 23.04 -13.49 40.02
N PHE A 591 22.03 -13.57 39.14
CA PHE A 591 20.73 -12.86 39.24
C PHE A 591 20.65 -11.31 39.31
N ASP A 592 21.68 -10.53 39.00
CA ASP A 592 21.48 -9.08 38.83
C ASP A 592 21.16 -8.70 37.37
N PHE A 593 19.88 -8.47 37.08
CA PHE A 593 19.39 -8.18 35.73
C PHE A 593 20.00 -6.90 35.11
N LYS A 594 20.34 -5.90 35.93
CA LYS A 594 20.91 -4.63 35.43
C LYS A 594 22.37 -4.82 35.01
N SER A 595 23.18 -5.53 35.80
CA SER A 595 24.53 -5.89 35.37
C SER A 595 24.50 -6.83 34.17
N VAL A 596 23.54 -7.75 34.10
CA VAL A 596 23.36 -8.62 32.93
C VAL A 596 23.04 -7.82 31.67
N LEU A 597 22.25 -6.74 31.70
CA LEU A 597 21.98 -5.98 30.48
C LEU A 597 23.09 -5.00 30.10
N PHE A 598 23.73 -4.36 31.08
CA PHE A 598 24.60 -3.21 30.82
C PHE A 598 26.10 -3.44 31.10
N GLN A 599 26.49 -4.46 31.87
CA GLN A 599 27.89 -4.71 32.21
C GLN A 599 28.53 -5.82 31.36
N GLY A 600 29.74 -5.55 30.86
CA GLY A 600 30.54 -6.52 30.10
C GLY A 600 30.04 -6.80 28.68
N ASP A 601 29.36 -5.83 28.06
CA ASP A 601 28.98 -5.87 26.66
C ASP A 601 29.31 -4.52 26.00
N PRO A 602 30.58 -4.29 25.60
CA PRO A 602 31.05 -3.01 25.08
C PRO A 602 30.39 -2.62 23.74
N LEU A 603 29.70 -3.57 23.10
CA LEU A 603 29.01 -3.37 21.84
C LEU A 603 27.49 -3.36 22.00
N HIS A 604 26.98 -3.43 23.23
CA HIS A 604 25.55 -3.37 23.57
C HIS A 604 24.66 -4.38 22.84
N PHE A 605 25.20 -5.52 22.39
CA PHE A 605 24.45 -6.61 21.75
C PHE A 605 23.26 -7.10 22.57
N ARG A 606 23.34 -7.00 23.91
CA ARG A 606 22.24 -7.33 24.83
C ARG A 606 21.09 -6.36 24.71
N ILE A 607 21.36 -5.06 24.63
CA ILE A 607 20.34 -4.04 24.41
C ILE A 607 19.71 -4.25 23.04
N ASP A 608 20.52 -4.51 22.01
CA ASP A 608 20.04 -4.80 20.67
C ASP A 608 19.10 -6.01 20.69
N SER A 609 19.45 -7.08 21.41
CA SER A 609 18.60 -8.26 21.57
C SER A 609 17.26 -7.94 22.24
N VAL A 610 17.25 -7.02 23.23
CA VAL A 610 16.01 -6.56 23.89
C VAL A 610 15.14 -5.73 22.96
N VAL A 611 15.73 -4.87 22.12
CA VAL A 611 15.00 -4.05 21.12
C VAL A 611 14.47 -4.91 19.96
N LEU A 612 15.17 -5.99 19.61
CA LEU A 612 14.75 -6.91 18.56
C LEU A 612 13.41 -7.57 18.87
N ILE A 613 13.14 -7.92 20.12
CA ILE A 613 11.89 -8.59 20.53
C ILE A 613 10.63 -7.74 20.21
N PRO A 614 10.48 -6.49 20.71
CA PRO A 614 9.33 -5.65 20.38
C PRO A 614 9.31 -5.27 18.89
N THR A 615 10.48 -5.19 18.23
CA THR A 615 10.55 -5.00 16.77
C THR A 615 9.80 -6.13 16.08
N ILE A 616 10.20 -7.38 16.35
CA ILE A 616 9.56 -8.54 15.72
C ILE A 616 8.08 -8.65 16.11
N ALA A 617 7.72 -8.37 17.36
CA ALA A 617 6.34 -8.37 17.81
C ALA A 617 5.48 -7.34 17.04
N ALA A 618 5.98 -6.12 16.85
CA ALA A 618 5.29 -5.09 16.08
C ALA A 618 5.12 -5.49 14.61
N GLY A 619 6.15 -6.10 14.01
CA GLY A 619 6.09 -6.63 12.65
C GLY A 619 5.06 -7.75 12.49
N ILE A 620 4.99 -8.68 13.45
CA ILE A 620 3.97 -9.76 13.44
C ILE A 620 2.58 -9.17 13.59
N VAL A 621 2.35 -8.31 14.60
CA VAL A 621 1.03 -7.73 14.86
C VAL A 621 0.56 -6.89 13.67
N GLY A 622 1.44 -6.06 13.11
CA GLY A 622 1.15 -5.25 11.94
C GLY A 622 0.72 -6.10 10.74
N ASN A 623 1.47 -7.18 10.45
CA ASN A 623 1.14 -8.10 9.36
C ASN A 623 -0.12 -8.91 9.62
N VAL A 624 -0.29 -9.49 10.81
CA VAL A 624 -1.50 -10.25 11.18
C VAL A 624 -2.74 -9.38 11.09
N ILE A 625 -2.67 -8.13 11.56
CA ILE A 625 -3.79 -7.19 11.43
C ILE A 625 -4.01 -6.84 9.97
N ASN A 626 -2.98 -6.50 9.18
CA ASN A 626 -3.15 -6.27 7.74
C ASN A 626 -3.89 -7.44 7.06
N SER A 627 -3.60 -8.65 7.54
CA SER A 627 -4.16 -9.88 7.01
C SER A 627 -5.64 -10.08 7.29
N ILE A 628 -6.07 -9.74 8.51
CA ILE A 628 -7.46 -9.93 8.96
C ILE A 628 -8.36 -8.78 8.47
N THR A 629 -7.77 -7.67 8.04
CA THR A 629 -8.48 -6.38 7.89
C THR A 629 -9.00 -6.09 6.50
N VAL A 630 -9.13 -7.11 5.65
CA VAL A 630 -9.77 -7.01 4.34
C VAL A 630 -11.23 -6.54 4.52
N GLY A 631 -11.44 -5.21 4.47
CA GLY A 631 -12.76 -4.57 4.58
C GLY A 631 -12.96 -3.61 5.76
N ASN A 632 -12.02 -3.47 6.70
CA ASN A 632 -12.18 -2.56 7.85
C ASN A 632 -11.11 -1.46 7.88
N ALA A 633 -11.51 -0.23 7.55
CA ALA A 633 -10.61 0.93 7.42
C ALA A 633 -9.86 1.30 8.72
N SER A 634 -10.53 1.22 9.88
CA SER A 634 -9.91 1.56 11.18
C SER A 634 -8.75 0.62 11.52
N LEU A 635 -8.92 -0.61 11.09
CA LEU A 635 -8.08 -1.75 11.38
C LEU A 635 -6.88 -1.78 10.41
N LEU A 636 -7.08 -1.30 9.18
CA LEU A 636 -6.01 -0.97 8.23
C LEU A 636 -5.11 0.17 8.74
N ILE A 637 -5.69 1.26 9.26
CA ILE A 637 -4.92 2.35 9.87
C ILE A 637 -4.06 1.83 11.02
N PHE A 638 -4.62 0.98 11.87
CA PHE A 638 -3.86 0.36 12.95
C PHE A 638 -2.71 -0.52 12.44
N SER A 639 -2.92 -1.29 11.37
CA SER A 639 -1.86 -2.07 10.72
C SER A 639 -0.73 -1.17 10.20
N ASP A 640 -1.06 -0.07 9.51
CA ASP A 640 -0.08 0.90 9.03
C ASP A 640 0.71 1.49 10.21
N VAL A 641 0.05 1.88 11.32
CA VAL A 641 0.71 2.38 12.54
C VAL A 641 1.67 1.34 13.15
N MET A 642 1.25 0.08 13.23
CA MET A 642 2.11 -1.00 13.74
C MET A 642 3.32 -1.26 12.82
N LEU A 643 3.15 -1.09 11.51
CA LEU A 643 4.25 -1.19 10.55
C LEU A 643 5.22 0.00 10.68
N GLU A 644 4.72 1.21 10.96
CA GLU A 644 5.57 2.37 11.30
C GLU A 644 6.35 2.13 12.60
N ILE A 645 5.71 1.60 13.64
CA ILE A 645 6.37 1.24 14.90
C ILE A 645 7.45 0.18 14.65
N PHE A 646 7.13 -0.87 13.88
CA PHE A 646 8.10 -1.88 13.47
C PHE A 646 9.33 -1.26 12.82
N LEU A 647 9.14 -0.33 11.87
CA LEU A 647 10.24 0.30 11.15
C LEU A 647 11.04 1.27 12.02
N LEU A 648 10.38 2.00 12.93
CA LEU A 648 11.05 2.82 13.93
C LEU A 648 11.95 1.95 14.82
N LEU A 649 11.42 0.83 15.33
CA LEU A 649 12.18 -0.10 16.16
C LEU A 649 13.30 -0.78 15.36
N LEU A 650 13.09 -1.06 14.08
CA LEU A 650 14.11 -1.60 13.19
C LEU A 650 15.25 -0.58 12.95
N MET A 651 14.90 0.69 12.77
CA MET A 651 15.89 1.78 12.67
C MET A 651 16.64 1.97 13.99
N LEU A 652 15.97 1.86 15.13
CA LEU A 652 16.62 1.87 16.44
C LEU A 652 17.52 0.66 16.63
N TYR A 653 17.14 -0.52 16.13
CA TYR A 653 17.94 -1.74 16.23
C TYR A 653 19.19 -1.71 15.33
N TYR A 654 19.07 -1.30 14.07
CA TYR A 654 20.25 -1.18 13.19
C TYR A 654 21.05 0.11 13.43
N GLY A 655 20.40 1.14 13.96
CA GLY A 655 20.98 2.44 14.26
C GLY A 655 21.52 2.56 15.68
N SER A 656 21.15 1.67 16.62
CA SER A 656 21.66 1.71 17.99
C SER A 656 23.19 1.70 18.03
N PRO A 657 23.94 0.89 17.24
CA PRO A 657 25.40 0.94 17.33
C PRO A 657 25.95 2.28 16.84
N VAL A 658 25.28 2.92 15.87
CA VAL A 658 25.67 4.25 15.37
C VAL A 658 25.37 5.32 16.40
N ILE A 659 24.15 5.32 16.95
CA ILE A 659 23.71 6.28 17.96
C ILE A 659 24.57 6.13 19.22
N PHE A 660 24.86 4.91 19.67
CA PHE A 660 25.74 4.66 20.79
C PHE A 660 27.18 5.02 20.49
N CYS A 661 27.74 4.64 19.33
CA CYS A 661 29.08 5.12 18.96
C CYS A 661 29.12 6.66 18.89
N LEU A 662 28.06 7.32 18.43
CA LEU A 662 28.00 8.78 18.35
C LEU A 662 27.86 9.41 19.74
N LEU A 663 27.00 8.87 20.59
CA LEU A 663 26.82 9.31 21.98
C LEU A 663 28.06 9.02 22.83
N ASP A 664 28.70 7.88 22.63
CA ASP A 664 29.97 7.51 23.25
C ASP A 664 31.09 8.36 22.68
N THR A 665 31.12 8.67 21.38
CA THR A 665 32.05 9.65 20.82
C THR A 665 31.78 11.05 21.37
N ILE A 666 30.54 11.45 21.64
CA ILE A 666 30.23 12.77 22.24
C ILE A 666 30.60 12.80 23.72
N ASN A 667 30.24 11.76 24.48
CA ASN A 667 30.54 11.62 25.91
C ASN A 667 32.03 11.45 26.14
N ASN A 668 32.68 10.59 25.34
CA ASN A 668 34.12 10.47 25.31
C ASN A 668 34.76 11.69 24.66
N MET A 669 34.19 12.42 23.70
CA MET A 669 34.78 13.70 23.31
C MET A 669 34.76 14.68 24.48
N ASN A 670 33.79 14.62 25.38
CA ASN A 670 33.83 15.42 26.60
C ASN A 670 34.84 14.84 27.61
N ALA A 671 34.90 13.52 27.80
CA ALA A 671 35.84 12.87 28.72
C ALA A 671 37.29 12.91 28.21
N VAL A 672 37.54 12.54 26.96
CA VAL A 672 38.76 12.72 26.15
C VAL A 672 39.09 14.19 25.98
N ARG A 673 38.18 15.15 25.88
CA ARG A 673 38.58 16.58 25.91
C ARG A 673 38.98 17.00 27.32
N VAL A 674 38.38 16.48 28.38
CA VAL A 674 38.85 16.70 29.76
C VAL A 674 40.18 15.98 30.02
N VAL A 675 40.33 14.75 29.54
CA VAL A 675 41.53 13.91 29.67
C VAL A 675 42.63 14.36 28.73
N PHE A 676 42.38 14.82 27.50
CA PHE A 676 43.38 15.43 26.62
C PHE A 676 43.67 16.86 27.00
N VAL A 677 42.78 17.63 27.63
CA VAL A 677 43.17 18.95 28.16
C VAL A 677 44.00 18.77 29.44
N ASP A 678 43.69 17.77 30.28
CA ASP A 678 44.51 17.42 31.46
C ASP A 678 45.76 16.61 31.08
N GLN A 679 45.73 15.85 29.99
CA GLN A 679 46.88 15.12 29.42
C GLN A 679 47.70 16.01 28.51
N THR A 680 47.21 16.98 27.74
CA THR A 680 48.11 17.93 27.05
C THR A 680 48.76 18.89 28.06
N ALA A 681 48.12 19.13 29.21
CA ALA A 681 48.78 19.76 30.36
C ALA A 681 49.76 18.83 31.11
N ARG A 682 49.72 17.49 30.90
CA ARG A 682 50.62 16.49 31.53
C ARG A 682 51.55 15.74 30.55
N SER A 683 51.31 15.79 29.24
CA SER A 683 51.92 14.94 28.19
C SER A 683 53.20 15.52 27.66
N ASP A 684 53.55 16.74 28.06
CA ASP A 684 54.93 17.21 27.97
C ASP A 684 55.88 16.37 28.85
N ASN A 685 55.38 15.42 29.66
CA ASN A 685 56.21 14.53 30.49
C ASN A 685 55.77 13.05 30.62
N ILE A 686 54.74 12.57 29.90
CA ILE A 686 54.47 11.11 29.91
C ILE A 686 55.41 10.43 28.92
N ASP A 687 56.63 10.20 29.39
CA ASP A 687 57.66 9.44 28.67
C ASP A 687 57.10 8.05 28.33
N LEU A 688 57.05 7.70 27.04
CA LEU A 688 56.62 6.39 26.57
C LEU A 688 57.44 5.28 27.23
N ASN A 689 58.72 5.54 27.53
CA ASN A 689 59.59 4.63 28.24
C ASN A 689 59.08 4.37 29.67
N ASN A 690 58.57 5.40 30.36
CA ASN A 690 57.96 5.22 31.69
C ASN A 690 56.71 4.32 31.63
N MET A 691 55.89 4.38 30.57
CA MET A 691 54.73 3.49 30.43
C MET A 691 55.13 2.04 30.16
N VAL A 692 56.18 1.81 29.37
CA VAL A 692 56.76 0.47 29.18
C VAL A 692 57.22 -0.09 30.52
N ASP A 693 57.98 0.70 31.30
CA ASP A 693 58.45 0.30 32.63
C ASP A 693 57.30 0.02 33.61
N VAL A 694 56.19 0.76 33.52
CA VAL A 694 54.98 0.50 34.33
C VAL A 694 54.38 -0.85 33.95
N ILE A 695 54.20 -1.13 32.65
CA ILE A 695 53.64 -2.40 32.18
C ILE A 695 54.52 -3.57 32.62
N GLU A 696 55.84 -3.47 32.43
CA GLU A 696 56.78 -4.51 32.87
C GLU A 696 56.69 -4.76 34.38
N ARG A 697 56.63 -3.70 35.19
CA ARG A 697 56.45 -3.83 36.65
C ARG A 697 55.12 -4.47 37.01
N MET A 698 54.05 -4.13 36.30
CA MET A 698 52.74 -4.73 36.51
C MET A 698 52.71 -6.20 36.12
N MET A 699 53.35 -6.59 35.02
CA MET A 699 53.44 -8.00 34.59
C MET A 699 54.27 -8.85 35.56
N LYS A 700 55.25 -8.25 36.24
CA LYS A 700 56.07 -8.92 37.27
C LYS A 700 55.34 -9.06 38.62
N ASN A 701 54.34 -8.23 38.90
CA ASN A 701 53.57 -8.29 40.14
C ASN A 701 52.29 -9.12 39.94
N ASP A 702 52.14 -10.24 40.67
CA ASP A 702 51.02 -11.17 40.46
C ASP A 702 49.63 -10.54 40.61
N VAL A 703 49.46 -9.58 41.52
CA VAL A 703 48.17 -8.91 41.76
C VAL A 703 47.86 -7.93 40.63
N ALA A 704 48.82 -7.08 40.27
CA ALA A 704 48.68 -6.14 39.17
C ALA A 704 48.49 -6.87 37.83
N ARG A 705 49.24 -7.95 37.61
CA ARG A 705 49.07 -8.84 36.47
C ARG A 705 47.67 -9.45 36.45
N GLY A 706 47.15 -9.95 37.57
CA GLY A 706 45.81 -10.51 37.64
C GLY A 706 44.70 -9.50 37.25
N LEU A 707 44.89 -8.22 37.57
CA LEU A 707 43.98 -7.15 37.13
C LEU A 707 44.05 -6.94 35.61
N VAL A 708 45.27 -6.86 35.05
CA VAL A 708 45.47 -6.71 33.61
C VAL A 708 44.99 -7.94 32.84
N GLU A 709 45.25 -9.15 33.33
CA GLU A 709 44.75 -10.40 32.76
C GLU A 709 43.22 -10.42 32.70
N ASN A 710 42.55 -10.06 33.81
CA ASN A 710 41.09 -9.97 33.85
C ASN A 710 40.56 -8.94 32.84
N TYR A 711 41.22 -7.80 32.72
CA TYR A 711 40.85 -6.79 31.74
C TYR A 711 41.09 -7.27 30.29
N CYS A 712 42.23 -7.89 30.01
CA CYS A 712 42.55 -8.49 28.72
C CYS A 712 41.58 -9.62 28.33
N VAL A 713 40.99 -10.34 29.28
CA VAL A 713 39.89 -11.28 29.01
C VAL A 713 38.65 -10.56 28.48
N HIS A 714 38.36 -9.37 29.00
CA HIS A 714 37.20 -8.57 28.61
C HIS A 714 37.42 -7.89 27.25
N GLU A 715 38.66 -7.51 26.93
CA GLU A 715 39.07 -6.93 25.65
C GLU A 715 39.42 -7.97 24.56
N PHE A 716 39.36 -9.27 24.87
CA PHE A 716 39.82 -10.33 23.96
C PHE A 716 41.29 -10.17 23.53
N SER A 717 42.17 -9.80 24.46
CA SER A 717 43.58 -9.51 24.23
C SER A 717 44.54 -10.26 25.17
N LEU A 718 44.03 -11.29 25.86
CA LEU A 718 44.78 -12.11 26.83
C LEU A 718 46.03 -12.76 26.22
N GLU A 719 46.00 -13.08 24.93
CA GLU A 719 47.16 -13.63 24.23
C GLU A 719 48.40 -12.74 24.32
N ASN A 720 48.26 -11.42 24.43
CA ASN A 720 49.40 -10.50 24.58
C ASN A 720 50.08 -10.67 25.94
N VAL A 721 49.31 -10.87 27.01
CA VAL A 721 49.87 -11.10 28.36
C VAL A 721 50.56 -12.46 28.42
N ILE A 722 49.92 -13.51 27.91
CA ILE A 722 50.51 -14.86 27.88
C ILE A 722 51.79 -14.87 27.04
N ALA A 723 51.78 -14.24 25.86
CA ALA A 723 52.95 -14.13 25.00
C ALA A 723 54.09 -13.36 25.67
N PHE A 724 53.79 -12.26 26.37
CA PHE A 724 54.79 -11.49 27.10
C PHE A 724 55.51 -12.36 28.13
N LEU A 725 54.75 -13.09 28.97
CA LEU A 725 55.33 -13.96 30.00
C LEU A 725 56.17 -15.08 29.40
N GLU A 726 55.70 -15.71 28.32
CA GLU A 726 56.42 -16.81 27.67
C GLU A 726 57.67 -16.33 26.91
N VAL A 727 57.63 -15.15 26.29
CA VAL A 727 58.81 -14.53 25.66
C VAL A 727 59.85 -14.14 26.71
N GLU A 728 59.43 -13.56 27.85
CA GLU A 728 60.35 -13.26 28.96
C GLU A 728 60.96 -14.54 29.54
N GLN A 729 60.18 -15.60 29.67
CA GLN A 729 60.68 -16.91 30.11
C GLN A 729 61.69 -17.51 29.12
N VAL A 730 61.39 -17.50 27.81
CA VAL A 730 62.31 -18.00 26.77
C VAL A 730 63.59 -17.17 26.72
N LYS A 731 63.52 -15.85 26.96
CA LYS A 731 64.72 -14.99 27.10
C LYS A 731 65.57 -15.40 28.30
N ALA A 732 64.93 -15.75 29.43
CA ALA A 732 65.63 -16.18 30.65
C ALA A 732 66.25 -17.59 30.50
N ASP A 733 65.54 -18.52 29.86
CA ASP A 733 65.96 -19.92 29.70
C ASP A 733 66.99 -20.11 28.56
N GLY A 734 67.15 -19.11 27.69
CA GLY A 734 68.03 -19.12 26.53
C GLY A 734 67.30 -19.48 25.24
N ILE A 735 67.49 -18.66 24.21
CA ILE A 735 66.74 -18.76 22.95
C ILE A 735 67.43 -19.74 22.00
N ASN A 736 66.65 -20.67 21.44
CA ASN A 736 67.10 -21.60 20.40
C ASN A 736 66.05 -21.75 19.28
N PHE A 737 66.36 -22.50 18.22
CA PHE A 737 65.42 -22.67 17.11
C PHE A 737 64.14 -23.39 17.49
N ASP A 738 64.20 -24.35 18.42
CA ASP A 738 63.01 -25.11 18.83
C ASP A 738 62.02 -24.22 19.58
N THR A 739 62.51 -23.40 20.51
CA THR A 739 61.70 -22.40 21.23
C THR A 739 61.16 -21.34 20.26
N LEU A 740 61.97 -20.85 19.32
CA LEU A 740 61.54 -19.90 18.29
C LEU A 740 60.41 -20.47 17.41
N LYS A 741 60.51 -21.76 17.05
CA LYS A 741 59.50 -22.49 16.25
C LYS A 741 58.22 -22.74 17.06
N GLN A 742 58.34 -23.04 18.36
CA GLN A 742 57.18 -23.15 19.25
C GLN A 742 56.43 -21.82 19.35
N LEU A 743 57.13 -20.71 19.59
CA LEU A 743 56.55 -19.36 19.62
C LEU A 743 55.89 -19.01 18.28
N HIS A 744 56.54 -19.33 17.15
CA HIS A 744 55.95 -19.11 15.82
C HIS A 744 54.62 -19.83 15.66
N ASN A 745 54.58 -21.13 15.97
CA ASN A 745 53.37 -21.94 15.81
C ASN A 745 52.25 -21.51 16.76
N LYS A 746 52.60 -20.96 17.93
CA LYS A 746 51.64 -20.55 18.97
C LYS A 746 51.10 -19.13 18.77
N TYR A 747 51.92 -18.21 18.26
CA TYR A 747 51.62 -16.77 18.24
C TYR A 747 51.70 -16.10 16.85
N VAL A 748 52.45 -16.65 15.89
CA VAL A 748 52.76 -15.96 14.62
C VAL A 748 52.02 -16.57 13.43
N VAL A 749 51.83 -17.89 13.40
CA VAL A 749 51.15 -18.59 12.30
C VAL A 749 49.70 -18.13 12.18
N ASP A 750 49.24 -17.96 10.94
CA ASP A 750 47.83 -17.65 10.67
C ASP A 750 46.91 -18.75 11.19
N GLY A 751 45.98 -18.36 12.08
CA GLY A 751 45.07 -19.28 12.74
C GLY A 751 45.66 -19.98 13.98
N ALA A 752 46.84 -19.54 14.45
CA ALA A 752 47.34 -19.99 15.75
C ALA A 752 46.35 -19.65 16.88
N GLN A 753 46.27 -20.52 17.89
CA GLN A 753 45.30 -20.37 18.98
C GLN A 753 45.45 -19.02 19.71
N ASN A 754 46.70 -18.55 19.86
CA ASN A 754 47.04 -17.28 20.49
C ASN A 754 47.64 -16.31 19.46
N GLN A 755 47.16 -16.32 18.21
CA GLN A 755 47.72 -15.46 17.17
C GLN A 755 47.75 -13.99 17.61
N LEU A 756 48.95 -13.39 17.61
CA LEU A 756 49.17 -11.99 17.97
C LEU A 756 48.89 -11.07 16.78
N ASN A 757 48.47 -9.84 17.07
CA ASN A 757 48.40 -8.77 16.07
C ASN A 757 49.80 -8.20 15.82
N LEU A 758 50.52 -8.73 14.81
CA LEU A 758 51.91 -8.36 14.51
C LEU A 758 52.04 -7.62 13.17
N PRO A 759 52.99 -6.68 13.05
CA PRO A 759 53.29 -6.04 11.76
C PRO A 759 53.70 -7.07 10.70
N SER A 760 53.20 -6.92 9.46
CA SER A 760 53.47 -7.90 8.38
C SER A 760 54.98 -8.10 8.12
N LYS A 761 55.79 -7.04 8.26
CA LYS A 761 57.25 -7.10 8.15
C LYS A 761 57.86 -8.02 9.21
N LEU A 762 57.36 -7.98 10.44
CA LEU A 762 57.81 -8.85 11.52
C LEU A 762 57.46 -10.32 11.22
N VAL A 763 56.24 -10.60 10.76
CA VAL A 763 55.81 -11.96 10.38
C VAL A 763 56.67 -12.52 9.24
N GLN A 764 56.97 -11.71 8.23
CA GLN A 764 57.85 -12.11 7.11
C GLN A 764 59.28 -12.37 7.59
N ASN A 765 59.84 -11.50 8.43
CA ASN A 765 61.16 -11.69 9.01
C ASN A 765 61.22 -12.97 9.86
N TYR A 766 60.17 -13.26 10.64
CA TYR A 766 60.08 -14.47 11.45
C TYR A 766 60.12 -15.74 10.59
N LYS A 767 59.35 -15.75 9.49
CA LYS A 767 59.35 -16.85 8.51
C LYS A 767 60.73 -17.01 7.85
N ARG A 768 61.39 -15.90 7.50
CA ARG A 768 62.75 -15.91 6.93
C ARG A 768 63.75 -16.53 7.89
N VAL A 769 63.82 -16.06 9.14
CA VAL A 769 64.75 -16.56 10.16
C VAL A 769 64.56 -18.06 10.42
N LEU A 770 63.32 -18.53 10.47
CA LEU A 770 63.01 -19.95 10.62
C LEU A 770 63.37 -20.80 9.40
N THR A 771 63.33 -20.23 8.19
CA THR A 771 63.64 -20.96 6.95
C THR A 771 65.15 -21.01 6.69
N GLU A 772 65.85 -19.91 6.97
CA GLU A 772 67.29 -19.76 6.77
C GLU A 772 68.13 -20.33 7.94
N GLU A 773 67.48 -20.69 9.06
CA GLU A 773 68.12 -21.11 10.30
C GLU A 773 69.27 -20.16 10.74
N SER A 774 69.07 -18.85 10.54
CA SER A 774 70.04 -17.82 10.89
C SER A 774 70.15 -17.59 12.40
N ARG A 775 71.13 -18.23 13.06
CA ARG A 775 71.37 -18.07 14.50
C ARG A 775 71.64 -16.62 14.92
N ALA A 776 72.27 -15.84 14.05
CA ALA A 776 72.63 -14.45 14.33
C ALA A 776 71.40 -13.56 14.51
N GLU A 777 70.29 -13.86 13.82
CA GLU A 777 69.09 -13.03 13.81
C GLU A 777 68.03 -13.45 14.85
N ILE A 778 68.26 -14.54 15.60
CA ILE A 778 67.28 -15.07 16.58
C ILE A 778 66.97 -14.05 17.68
N ASN A 779 67.99 -13.38 18.21
CA ASN A 779 67.80 -12.42 19.30
C ASN A 779 67.04 -11.19 18.80
N ASP A 780 67.37 -10.70 17.60
CA ASP A 780 66.73 -9.54 16.99
C ASP A 780 65.26 -9.79 16.70
N ILE A 781 64.90 -11.00 16.25
CA ILE A 781 63.49 -11.35 15.97
C ILE A 781 62.69 -11.51 17.27
N ILE A 782 63.27 -12.08 18.33
CA ILE A 782 62.62 -12.18 19.64
C ILE A 782 62.41 -10.80 20.26
N GLU A 783 63.40 -9.90 20.17
CA GLU A 783 63.26 -8.55 20.68
C GLU A 783 62.21 -7.76 19.87
N SER A 784 62.17 -7.95 18.56
CA SER A 784 61.12 -7.36 17.72
C SER A 784 59.72 -7.89 18.05
N LEU A 785 59.60 -9.20 18.36
CA LEU A 785 58.35 -9.81 18.82
C LEU A 785 57.92 -9.23 20.18
N ARG A 786 58.86 -9.14 21.12
CA ARG A 786 58.63 -8.54 22.44
C ARG A 786 58.14 -7.10 22.34
N ASN A 787 58.80 -6.27 21.53
CA ASN A 787 58.40 -4.88 21.32
C ASN A 787 57.01 -4.77 20.69
N ALA A 788 56.66 -5.66 19.76
CA ALA A 788 55.30 -5.71 19.21
C ALA A 788 54.25 -6.12 20.26
N ILE A 789 54.57 -7.06 21.15
CA ILE A 789 53.70 -7.45 22.27
C ILE A 789 53.51 -6.28 23.24
N ILE A 790 54.58 -5.57 23.60
CA ILE A 790 54.53 -4.39 24.47
C ILE A 790 53.68 -3.30 23.83
N ALA A 791 53.82 -3.06 22.53
CA ALA A 791 52.98 -2.10 21.81
C ALA A 791 51.48 -2.46 21.88
N ASN A 792 51.14 -3.75 21.71
CA ASN A 792 49.77 -4.23 21.87
C ASN A 792 49.26 -4.10 23.32
N LEU A 793 50.13 -4.38 24.31
CA LEU A 793 49.79 -4.22 25.72
C LEU A 793 49.63 -2.76 26.12
N LEU A 794 50.43 -1.84 25.58
CA LEU A 794 50.30 -0.40 25.78
C LEU A 794 48.95 0.11 25.29
N ASP A 795 48.50 -0.35 24.12
CA ASP A 795 47.19 -0.01 23.58
C ASP A 795 46.06 -0.49 24.52
N THR A 796 46.09 -1.75 24.95
CA THR A 796 45.13 -2.28 25.94
C THR A 796 45.23 -1.55 27.28
N PHE A 797 46.43 -1.24 27.75
CA PHE A 797 46.67 -0.59 29.03
C PHE A 797 46.14 0.85 29.05
N SER A 798 46.28 1.58 27.94
CA SER A 798 45.74 2.93 27.79
C SER A 798 44.21 2.97 27.97
N ARG A 799 43.51 1.90 27.57
CA ARG A 799 42.07 1.74 27.82
C ARG A 799 41.77 1.19 29.21
N PHE A 800 42.66 0.38 29.78
CA PHE A 800 42.51 -0.15 31.14
C PHE A 800 42.51 0.97 32.19
N ILE A 801 43.42 1.93 32.09
CA ILE A 801 43.61 2.99 33.11
C ILE A 801 42.41 3.93 33.27
N ILE A 802 41.52 3.99 32.28
CA ILE A 802 40.29 4.79 32.33
C ILE A 802 39.08 3.97 32.83
N THR A 803 39.27 2.71 33.20
CA THR A 803 38.18 1.87 33.71
C THR A 803 37.95 2.06 35.21
N ALA A 804 36.70 1.87 35.63
CA ALA A 804 36.33 1.86 37.05
C ALA A 804 37.06 0.77 37.85
N ASP A 805 37.47 -0.34 37.20
CA ASP A 805 38.21 -1.41 37.88
C ASP A 805 39.65 -0.99 38.19
N TYR A 806 40.30 -0.24 37.29
CA TYR A 806 41.59 0.38 37.57
C TYR A 806 41.47 1.43 38.67
N GLU A 807 40.47 2.32 38.61
CA GLU A 807 40.24 3.33 39.65
C GLU A 807 40.02 2.69 41.03
N LYS A 808 39.22 1.62 41.11
CA LYS A 808 39.02 0.85 42.34
C LYS A 808 40.31 0.22 42.83
N ALA A 809 41.12 -0.35 41.95
CA ALA A 809 42.41 -0.93 42.30
C ALA A 809 43.38 0.14 42.84
N VAL A 810 43.48 1.28 42.17
CA VAL A 810 44.31 2.42 42.61
C VAL A 810 43.83 2.96 43.95
N ALA A 811 42.52 3.10 44.15
CA ALA A 811 41.93 3.54 45.41
C ALA A 811 42.23 2.56 46.56
N ALA A 812 42.17 1.25 46.29
CA ALA A 812 42.53 0.21 47.25
C ALA A 812 44.02 0.29 47.63
N VAL A 813 44.93 0.46 46.66
CA VAL A 813 46.37 0.62 46.92
C VAL A 813 46.65 1.87 47.75
N LYS A 814 46.07 3.03 47.38
CA LYS A 814 46.20 4.27 48.16
C LYS A 814 45.69 4.12 49.59
N SER A 815 44.61 3.37 49.78
CA SER A 815 44.07 3.09 51.11
C SER A 815 45.02 2.23 51.95
N ILE A 816 45.66 1.23 51.34
CA ILE A 816 46.68 0.39 51.98
C ILE A 816 47.92 1.20 52.34
N GLU A 817 48.42 2.06 51.45
CA GLU A 817 49.56 2.95 51.71
C GLU A 817 49.27 3.91 52.87
N LYS A 818 48.06 4.48 52.90
CA LYS A 818 47.60 5.33 54.01
C LYS A 818 47.51 4.55 55.33
N MET A 819 47.03 3.31 55.32
CA MET A 819 47.03 2.47 56.52
C MET A 819 48.45 2.14 56.98
N ARG A 820 49.38 1.89 56.05
CA ARG A 820 50.79 1.62 56.34
C ARG A 820 51.49 2.84 56.95
N SER A 821 51.19 4.05 56.46
CA SER A 821 51.77 5.29 57.01
C SER A 821 51.21 5.67 58.39
N VAL A 822 50.06 5.13 58.80
CA VAL A 822 49.49 5.32 60.15
C VAL A 822 50.06 4.30 61.14
N LEU A 823 50.48 3.14 60.65
CA LEU A 823 51.07 2.07 61.47
C LEU A 823 52.56 2.27 61.76
N ASN A 824 53.27 2.98 60.88
CA ASN A 824 54.65 3.43 61.07
C ASN A 824 54.67 4.77 61.79
#